data_AF-A0AAD9Q3E4-F1
#
_entry.id   AF-A0AAD9Q3E4-F1
#
_cell.length_a   1.000
_cell.length_b   1.000
_cell.length_c   1.000
_cell.angle_alpha   90.00
_cell.angle_beta   90.00
_cell.angle_gamma   90.00
#
_symmetry.space_group_name_H-M   'P 1'
#
loop_
_entity.id
_entity.type
_entity.pdbx_description
1 polymer ?
#
loop_
_entity_poly.entity_id
_entity_poly.type
_entity_poly.pdbx_seq_one_letter_code
_entity_poly.pdbx_strand_id
1 'polypeptide(L)'
;MAEKSSGKRIRQAGLFECSIVKKSRVLHETDNGNAISNVESTGNAKETEVTNKTDEQTICDLTTDTGSTVTTSTLRGPGDKTSLGVNETAADAAGSRGPSKPNPVPADEFKKLLIQCFPADAKVHSFYSCQADKCITLSKEDQQRMKGKDLFQHQWISDNSLSYCEKTGYHWLLFQEGKGMFCIICRKHDTINPQNKSKKFNTEPSVRFKRKTVEEHASHQQHLAAVEAELLSRVSVFQHQVSYREQVRESVYYNAFLSLYWVAKEELASCKFVRLLQLVEDLGVTDLKLFQHRSSGSVREMFVLLGKVIKEHVCKRARLSNCFSLLCDEVCDISCKEQLVTFLKFVDPDTGKATTEFLAIDDVLEHSTSANAEAIKTVLIRQLNESQVELKKLTSLSSDGASVMTGKQNGVAVLLREESKVMLNVHCICHRLALACGDANDEVSYIKTVEKILVQLWSFFKNSAKKTAAYAKAVKESKAITLSEEGKKKMAKKFSKACRTRWLSTEKAIQGVFEDFTPLTQTLRVFKEEGDAPATGLLQQVAHIKFLGAVYILHHVLPALSHLSRAFQGGNVSFAAIEPAVKFTIDEIQDVADQQKPLKQLQKDLHDRLAECEMTLSDDAERKLVNLTNRYVSSLVENINSRFSNSLPVLTAFRIFDPLGVPEKSDESFKLYGTADIKILAGHFYQCEENKEELEEELLCEWKKFKYNLLQLKSDIPLHVLKPPQKKNLTSPTPTEWLLQHLLSMRHSYQAFFPHLLEICLSLPVSNAWPERGASAVKRLKSRLRSSLNNDMLASLMHVSINGPELRTSQCDNLIAETVKTWLAQPRRKIARGKEGNAVKRVDVAVQAEIGENDTVTQPDMDLNQTGPDQTFSTQDETNELHNVELEVAAAVSIMKLPEDSDSESGDSDFEYD
;
A
#
# COMPACT_ATOMS: atom_id res chain seq x y z
N MET A 1 -65.39 -10.03 -7.11
CA MET A 1 -66.38 -9.41 -8.02
C MET A 1 -65.79 -8.12 -8.55
N ALA A 2 -65.88 -7.88 -9.87
CA ALA A 2 -65.77 -6.57 -10.57
C ALA A 2 -64.56 -5.64 -10.31
N GLU A 3 -64.16 -4.74 -11.24
CA GLU A 3 -63.93 -4.87 -12.68
C GLU A 3 -63.24 -3.58 -13.19
N LYS A 4 -62.27 -3.69 -14.12
CA LYS A 4 -61.86 -2.62 -15.08
C LYS A 4 -61.32 -1.30 -14.46
N SER A 5 -60.91 -0.28 -15.23
CA SER A 5 -59.90 -0.25 -16.33
C SER A 5 -59.47 1.21 -16.63
N SER A 6 -58.42 1.41 -17.44
CA SER A 6 -57.91 2.70 -17.97
C SER A 6 -57.27 3.67 -16.95
N GLY A 7 -56.31 4.55 -17.30
CA GLY A 7 -55.35 4.50 -18.42
C GLY A 7 -55.37 5.66 -19.43
N LYS A 8 -54.44 6.64 -19.29
CA LYS A 8 -53.79 7.36 -20.40
C LYS A 8 -52.54 8.16 -19.96
N ARG A 9 -51.67 8.48 -20.92
CA ARG A 9 -50.40 9.23 -20.76
C ARG A 9 -50.58 10.71 -21.11
N ILE A 10 -49.82 11.62 -20.49
CA ILE A 10 -49.26 12.84 -21.10
C ILE A 10 -47.79 13.00 -20.62
N ARG A 11 -46.93 13.63 -21.43
CA ARG A 11 -45.50 13.89 -21.16
C ARG A 11 -45.29 15.31 -20.60
N GLN A 12 -44.24 15.52 -19.80
CA GLN A 12 -43.26 16.60 -20.03
C GLN A 12 -41.96 16.36 -19.24
N ALA A 13 -40.92 17.15 -19.51
CA ALA A 13 -39.56 16.94 -19.02
C ALA A 13 -38.91 18.23 -18.49
N GLY A 14 -37.87 18.05 -17.67
CA GLY A 14 -36.95 19.08 -17.15
C GLY A 14 -36.01 18.38 -16.17
N LEU A 15 -34.72 18.17 -16.49
CA LEU A 15 -33.64 19.18 -16.46
C LEU A 15 -33.59 19.90 -15.10
N PHE A 16 -32.62 19.51 -14.28
CA PHE A 16 -32.16 20.24 -13.10
C PHE A 16 -30.65 20.47 -13.25
N GLU A 17 -30.25 21.71 -13.49
CA GLU A 17 -28.84 22.09 -13.51
C GLU A 17 -28.29 22.26 -12.08
N CYS A 18 -26.99 21.98 -11.92
CA CYS A 18 -26.28 22.25 -10.68
C CYS A 18 -25.90 23.73 -10.60
N SER A 19 -26.06 24.37 -9.44
CA SER A 19 -25.66 25.77 -9.22
C SER A 19 -24.82 25.95 -7.96
N ILE A 20 -23.57 26.36 -8.16
CA ILE A 20 -22.58 26.63 -7.11
C ILE A 20 -22.79 28.05 -6.57
N VAL A 21 -22.94 28.22 -5.26
CA VAL A 21 -22.92 29.55 -4.62
C VAL A 21 -21.93 29.58 -3.46
N LYS A 22 -20.95 30.48 -3.57
CA LYS A 22 -19.97 30.79 -2.52
C LYS A 22 -20.66 31.50 -1.35
N LYS A 23 -20.31 31.17 -0.11
CA LYS A 23 -20.64 32.01 1.06
C LYS A 23 -19.44 32.85 1.48
N SER A 24 -19.67 34.16 1.60
CA SER A 24 -18.74 35.12 2.18
C SER A 24 -19.30 35.68 3.48
N ARG A 25 -18.39 36.23 4.29
CA ARG A 25 -18.54 36.67 5.68
C ARG A 25 -19.26 38.03 5.77
N VAL A 26 -20.07 38.28 6.81
CA VAL A 26 -20.02 39.46 7.72
C VAL A 26 -21.22 39.51 8.70
N LEU A 27 -20.96 40.15 9.84
CA LEU A 27 -21.71 40.35 11.10
C LEU A 27 -23.07 41.09 10.97
N HIS A 28 -23.97 40.86 11.93
CA HIS A 28 -24.27 41.84 12.99
C HIS A 28 -25.02 41.24 14.20
N GLU A 29 -24.98 41.93 15.34
CA GLU A 29 -25.69 41.58 16.59
C GLU A 29 -27.13 42.13 16.65
N THR A 30 -27.96 41.61 17.56
CA THR A 30 -28.58 42.39 18.68
C THR A 30 -29.46 41.51 19.58
N ASP A 31 -29.64 41.95 20.84
CA ASP A 31 -30.35 41.24 21.91
C ASP A 31 -31.88 41.35 21.88
N ASN A 32 -32.60 40.41 22.53
CA ASN A 32 -33.42 40.64 23.75
C ASN A 32 -34.37 39.46 24.07
N GLY A 33 -34.75 39.30 25.36
CA GLY A 33 -35.96 38.55 25.76
C GLY A 33 -35.85 37.65 27.01
N ASN A 34 -36.18 38.17 28.20
CA ASN A 34 -36.20 37.42 29.48
C ASN A 34 -37.63 37.06 29.94
N ALA A 35 -37.83 35.83 30.45
CA ALA A 35 -38.76 35.41 31.53
C ALA A 35 -38.54 33.90 31.78
N ILE A 36 -38.21 33.34 32.96
CA ILE A 36 -38.47 33.61 34.39
C ILE A 36 -39.87 33.18 34.87
N SER A 37 -39.92 32.03 35.58
CA SER A 37 -40.87 31.72 36.65
C SER A 37 -40.30 30.62 37.57
N ASN A 38 -40.17 30.88 38.87
CA ASN A 38 -39.59 29.95 39.87
C ASN A 38 -40.67 29.07 40.54
N VAL A 39 -40.28 27.91 41.10
CA VAL A 39 -40.69 27.49 42.47
C VAL A 39 -39.55 26.72 43.17
N GLU A 40 -39.41 27.05 44.46
CA GLU A 40 -38.66 26.51 45.62
C GLU A 40 -38.70 24.98 45.88
N SER A 41 -37.90 24.37 46.79
CA SER A 41 -36.62 24.73 47.47
C SER A 41 -36.05 23.57 48.34
N THR A 42 -34.87 23.80 48.96
CA THR A 42 -34.14 23.03 50.01
C THR A 42 -33.29 21.81 49.59
N GLY A 43 -32.06 21.62 50.10
CA GLY A 43 -31.23 22.54 50.90
C GLY A 43 -29.87 21.96 51.37
N ASN A 44 -28.87 22.84 51.57
CA ASN A 44 -27.52 22.61 52.12
C ASN A 44 -26.56 21.67 51.33
N ALA A 45 -25.23 21.88 51.26
CA ALA A 45 -24.37 22.90 51.90
C ALA A 45 -23.29 23.46 50.94
N LYS A 46 -22.62 24.54 51.38
CA LYS A 46 -21.53 25.33 50.76
C LYS A 46 -20.27 25.23 51.67
N GLU A 47 -19.06 25.74 51.41
CA GLU A 47 -18.48 26.68 50.41
C GLU A 47 -16.92 26.64 50.42
N THR A 48 -16.25 27.27 49.44
CA THR A 48 -14.88 27.92 49.53
C THR A 48 -13.65 27.05 49.90
N GLU A 49 -12.36 27.43 49.73
CA GLU A 49 -11.56 28.29 48.80
C GLU A 49 -10.08 27.76 48.86
N VAL A 50 -8.95 28.34 48.39
CA VAL A 50 -8.53 29.71 47.96
C VAL A 50 -7.38 29.62 46.91
N THR A 51 -6.88 30.76 46.42
CA THR A 51 -5.73 30.90 45.49
C THR A 51 -4.36 30.58 46.10
N ASN A 52 -3.30 30.40 45.26
CA ASN A 52 -2.09 31.25 45.33
C ASN A 52 -1.07 31.02 44.17
N LYS A 53 0.05 31.74 44.24
CA LYS A 53 1.04 32.07 43.19
C LYS A 53 2.45 32.12 43.82
N THR A 54 3.51 32.08 42.98
CA THR A 54 4.92 32.54 43.28
C THR A 54 5.67 31.78 44.42
N ASP A 55 7.01 31.72 44.55
CA ASP A 55 8.17 31.91 43.65
C ASP A 55 9.45 31.31 44.33
N GLU A 56 10.64 31.59 43.78
CA GLU A 56 11.97 31.62 44.45
C GLU A 56 12.79 30.32 44.68
N GLN A 57 14.05 30.50 45.15
CA GLN A 57 15.17 29.57 45.02
C GLN A 57 16.02 29.42 46.32
N THR A 58 17.01 28.50 46.24
CA THR A 58 18.39 28.55 46.80
C THR A 58 18.75 28.02 48.21
N ILE A 59 19.84 27.20 48.18
CA ILE A 59 21.00 27.10 49.13
C ILE A 59 21.02 26.04 50.25
N CYS A 60 22.24 25.47 50.42
CA CYS A 60 22.77 24.56 51.46
C CYS A 60 22.25 23.10 51.51
N ASP A 61 23.05 22.09 51.88
CA ASP A 61 24.36 22.13 52.57
C ASP A 61 25.38 21.00 52.19
N LEU A 62 26.58 21.03 52.80
CA LEU A 62 27.72 20.11 52.53
C LEU A 62 27.66 18.76 53.28
N THR A 63 28.41 17.75 52.79
CA THR A 63 29.54 17.11 53.52
C THR A 63 30.35 16.14 52.64
N THR A 64 31.52 15.69 53.13
CA THR A 64 32.57 14.98 52.37
C THR A 64 33.18 13.81 53.14
N ASP A 65 33.46 12.70 52.45
CA ASP A 65 34.68 11.87 52.67
C ASP A 65 35.01 11.15 51.33
N THR A 66 36.21 11.06 50.73
CA THR A 66 37.61 10.83 51.14
C THR A 66 37.98 9.42 51.64
N GLY A 67 39.00 8.80 51.01
CA GLY A 67 39.55 7.49 51.37
C GLY A 67 40.13 6.72 50.17
N SER A 68 41.46 6.51 50.11
CA SER A 68 42.12 5.80 48.99
C SER A 68 43.42 5.09 49.40
N THR A 69 43.62 3.84 48.97
CA THR A 69 44.92 3.11 48.84
C THR A 69 44.65 1.81 48.04
N VAL A 70 45.37 1.36 46.99
CA VAL A 70 46.81 1.15 46.68
C VAL A 70 47.31 -0.28 46.97
N THR A 71 47.71 -1.00 45.91
CA THR A 71 48.79 -2.04 45.77
C THR A 71 48.65 -2.65 44.35
N THR A 72 49.54 -2.50 43.35
CA THR A 72 50.98 -2.83 43.14
C THR A 72 51.32 -4.32 42.90
N SER A 73 51.68 -4.66 41.66
CA SER A 73 52.58 -5.78 41.33
C SER A 73 53.32 -5.52 39.99
N THR A 74 54.60 -5.92 39.89
CA THR A 74 55.51 -5.66 38.76
C THR A 74 56.19 -6.95 38.26
N LEU A 75 56.80 -6.91 37.06
CA LEU A 75 58.03 -7.62 36.61
C LEU A 75 58.30 -7.25 35.12
N ARG A 76 59.46 -6.68 34.72
CA ARG A 76 60.69 -7.29 34.12
C ARG A 76 60.43 -8.15 32.86
N GLY A 77 61.23 -8.12 31.77
CA GLY A 77 62.61 -7.60 31.58
C GLY A 77 63.04 -7.44 30.09
N PRO A 78 64.36 -7.38 29.73
CA PRO A 78 64.84 -6.26 28.88
C PRO A 78 65.77 -6.56 27.67
N GLY A 79 66.03 -5.53 26.84
CA GLY A 79 67.24 -5.36 25.98
C GLY A 79 67.03 -5.49 24.45
N ASP A 80 67.81 -4.86 23.56
CA ASP A 80 68.87 -3.83 23.72
C ASP A 80 69.25 -3.16 22.36
N LYS A 81 69.96 -2.01 22.39
CA LYS A 81 70.79 -1.34 21.34
C LYS A 81 70.18 -0.51 20.18
N THR A 82 70.19 0.82 20.38
CA THR A 82 70.78 1.90 19.53
C THR A 82 70.73 1.82 17.98
N SER A 83 70.42 2.91 17.25
CA SER A 83 71.24 4.14 17.23
C SER A 83 70.51 5.45 16.82
N LEU A 84 71.23 6.57 16.96
CA LEU A 84 70.84 8.00 16.87
C LEU A 84 70.32 8.45 15.48
N GLY A 85 69.58 9.57 15.38
CA GLY A 85 69.32 10.18 14.05
C GLY A 85 68.44 11.42 13.84
N VAL A 86 67.87 12.08 14.87
CA VAL A 86 67.21 13.43 14.88
C VAL A 86 66.57 13.97 13.56
N ASN A 87 65.24 14.02 13.49
CA ASN A 87 64.52 15.31 13.25
C ASN A 87 62.98 15.24 13.40
N GLU A 88 62.48 16.28 14.08
CA GLU A 88 61.14 16.89 14.14
C GLU A 88 59.86 16.13 13.69
N THR A 89 58.95 15.99 14.65
CA THR A 89 57.55 15.56 14.48
C THR A 89 56.59 16.74 14.27
N ALA A 90 55.66 16.64 13.31
CA ALA A 90 54.39 17.39 13.36
C ALA A 90 53.29 16.70 12.54
N ALA A 91 52.30 16.13 13.23
CA ALA A 91 51.01 15.72 12.66
C ALA A 91 49.88 16.25 13.55
N ASP A 92 48.65 16.26 13.02
CA ASP A 92 47.38 16.54 13.70
C ASP A 92 47.19 17.92 14.39
N ALA A 93 46.58 18.85 13.65
CA ALA A 93 45.94 20.04 14.21
C ALA A 93 44.75 20.54 13.35
N ALA A 94 43.71 19.72 13.16
CA ALA A 94 42.46 20.11 12.51
C ALA A 94 41.57 20.98 13.45
N GLY A 95 42.14 22.08 13.97
CA GLY A 95 41.48 22.97 14.93
C GLY A 95 40.36 23.81 14.32
N SER A 96 39.37 24.13 15.15
CA SER A 96 38.25 25.00 14.79
C SER A 96 38.71 26.42 14.45
N ARG A 97 38.58 26.82 13.18
CA ARG A 97 38.72 28.22 12.79
C ARG A 97 37.51 29.01 13.28
N GLY A 98 37.69 29.78 14.35
CA GLY A 98 36.77 30.87 14.71
C GLY A 98 36.67 31.90 13.58
N PRO A 99 35.69 32.83 13.64
CA PRO A 99 35.50 33.82 12.58
C PRO A 99 36.75 34.68 12.40
N SER A 100 37.34 34.61 11.21
CA SER A 100 38.45 35.49 10.81
C SER A 100 38.01 36.95 10.90
N LYS A 101 38.83 37.81 11.53
CA LYS A 101 38.56 39.26 11.55
C LYS A 101 38.32 39.75 10.12
N PRO A 102 37.27 40.56 9.85
CA PRO A 102 37.04 41.09 8.51
C PRO A 102 38.21 41.98 8.11
N ASN A 103 38.65 41.84 6.86
CA ASN A 103 39.64 42.76 6.29
C ASN A 103 39.09 44.20 6.30
N PRO A 104 39.95 45.22 6.52
CA PRO A 104 39.54 46.62 6.36
C PRO A 104 38.96 46.87 4.97
N VAL A 105 37.89 47.65 4.89
CA VAL A 105 37.18 47.89 3.62
C VAL A 105 38.13 48.55 2.60
N PRO A 106 38.16 48.12 1.32
CA PRO A 106 39.03 48.71 0.30
C PRO A 106 38.77 50.21 0.09
N ALA A 107 39.86 50.98 -0.10
CA ALA A 107 39.80 52.43 -0.21
C ALA A 107 38.86 52.91 -1.34
N ASP A 108 38.78 52.19 -2.46
CA ASP A 108 37.94 52.58 -3.60
C ASP A 108 36.45 52.24 -3.40
N GLU A 109 36.13 51.27 -2.55
CA GLU A 109 34.75 51.05 -2.09
C GLU A 109 34.32 52.18 -1.14
N PHE A 110 35.22 52.57 -0.23
CA PHE A 110 35.00 53.70 0.67
C PHE A 110 34.81 55.04 -0.07
N LYS A 111 35.60 55.31 -1.12
CA LYS A 111 35.44 56.49 -1.99
C LYS A 111 34.05 56.55 -2.63
N LYS A 112 33.53 55.42 -3.16
CA LYS A 112 32.17 55.35 -3.74
C LYS A 112 31.12 55.67 -2.67
N LEU A 113 31.27 55.13 -1.47
CA LEU A 113 30.35 55.38 -0.36
C LEU A 113 30.36 56.84 0.12
N LEU A 114 31.53 57.51 0.13
CA LEU A 114 31.64 58.94 0.40
C LEU A 114 30.86 59.78 -0.63
N ILE A 115 31.03 59.49 -1.93
CA ILE A 115 30.34 60.17 -3.03
C ILE A 115 28.81 59.97 -2.95
N GLN A 116 28.35 58.81 -2.47
CA GLN A 116 26.93 58.54 -2.26
C GLN A 116 26.37 59.27 -1.03
N CYS A 117 27.14 59.42 0.05
CA CYS A 117 26.67 59.97 1.32
C CYS A 117 26.83 61.51 1.44
N PHE A 118 27.70 62.13 0.65
CA PHE A 118 28.02 63.57 0.76
C PHE A 118 28.00 64.27 -0.61
N PRO A 119 27.60 65.56 -0.67
CA PRO A 119 27.71 66.38 -1.88
C PRO A 119 29.14 66.43 -2.45
N ALA A 120 29.28 66.57 -3.77
CA ALA A 120 30.59 66.53 -4.45
C ALA A 120 31.53 67.71 -4.09
N ASP A 121 31.00 68.81 -3.58
CA ASP A 121 31.73 69.97 -3.04
C ASP A 121 32.16 69.79 -1.57
N ALA A 122 31.69 68.73 -0.90
CA ALA A 122 31.96 68.51 0.52
C ALA A 122 33.40 68.04 0.76
N LYS A 123 34.24 68.92 1.32
CA LYS A 123 35.54 68.56 1.90
C LYS A 123 35.34 67.67 3.14
N VAL A 124 35.39 66.36 2.94
CA VAL A 124 35.26 65.35 4.01
C VAL A 124 36.61 64.68 4.24
N HIS A 125 37.06 64.72 5.50
CA HIS A 125 38.26 64.07 5.99
C HIS A 125 37.91 62.69 6.56
N SER A 126 38.72 61.69 6.21
CA SER A 126 38.51 60.25 6.47
C SER A 126 39.83 59.49 6.57
N PHE A 127 39.81 58.28 7.14
CA PHE A 127 41.00 57.44 7.28
C PHE A 127 41.74 57.20 5.95
N TYR A 128 40.98 56.97 4.88
CA TYR A 128 41.50 56.67 3.55
C TYR A 128 41.97 57.90 2.76
N SER A 129 41.68 59.12 3.25
CA SER A 129 42.10 60.39 2.63
C SER A 129 43.17 61.14 3.43
N CYS A 130 43.42 60.76 4.69
CA CYS A 130 44.16 61.56 5.67
C CYS A 130 45.27 60.72 6.34
N GLN A 131 46.18 60.18 5.53
CA GLN A 131 47.17 59.16 5.93
C GLN A 131 48.44 59.71 6.64
N ALA A 132 48.33 60.79 7.42
CA ALA A 132 49.44 61.34 8.22
C ALA A 132 48.93 62.12 9.45
N ASP A 133 49.69 62.07 10.55
CA ASP A 133 49.39 62.72 11.85
C ASP A 133 49.11 64.24 11.78
N LYS A 134 49.50 64.88 10.68
CA LYS A 134 49.18 66.29 10.37
C LYS A 134 48.55 66.35 8.98
N CYS A 135 47.22 66.29 8.93
CA CYS A 135 46.46 66.38 7.70
C CYS A 135 46.69 67.74 7.01
N ILE A 136 47.46 67.73 5.93
CA ILE A 136 47.93 68.95 5.22
C ILE A 136 46.81 69.61 4.38
N THR A 137 45.70 68.91 4.16
CA THR A 137 44.58 69.34 3.30
C THR A 137 43.48 70.11 4.04
N LEU A 138 43.55 70.24 5.37
CA LEU A 138 42.64 71.11 6.14
C LEU A 138 42.76 72.56 5.66
N SER A 139 41.65 73.19 5.28
CA SER A 139 41.67 74.59 4.80
C SER A 139 42.19 75.58 5.85
N LYS A 140 42.83 76.67 5.39
CA LYS A 140 43.36 77.73 6.27
C LYS A 140 42.28 78.36 7.16
N GLU A 141 41.03 78.38 6.69
CA GLU A 141 39.86 78.85 7.43
C GLU A 141 39.55 77.95 8.62
N ASP A 142 39.41 76.63 8.43
CA ASP A 142 39.22 75.71 9.56
C ASP A 142 40.48 75.63 10.44
N GLN A 143 41.70 75.71 9.89
CA GLN A 143 42.93 75.82 10.69
C GLN A 143 42.96 77.07 11.60
N GLN A 144 42.31 78.16 11.21
CA GLN A 144 42.16 79.35 12.06
C GLN A 144 40.99 79.21 13.05
N ARG A 145 39.87 78.64 12.61
CA ARG A 145 38.71 78.31 13.46
C ARG A 145 39.07 77.32 14.58
N MET A 146 40.08 76.50 14.35
CA MET A 146 40.58 75.44 15.24
C MET A 146 41.70 75.92 16.20
N LYS A 147 41.49 77.05 16.88
CA LYS A 147 42.39 77.54 17.95
C LYS A 147 41.66 77.69 19.27
N GLY A 148 41.81 76.71 20.17
CA GLY A 148 41.12 76.65 21.47
C GLY A 148 41.42 75.37 22.25
N LYS A 149 40.64 75.09 23.31
CA LYS A 149 40.75 73.83 24.09
C LYS A 149 39.76 72.73 23.67
N ASP A 150 38.64 73.08 23.02
CA ASP A 150 37.60 72.15 22.57
C ASP A 150 37.70 71.87 21.06
N LEU A 151 38.83 71.30 20.64
CA LEU A 151 39.17 71.07 19.23
C LEU A 151 38.99 69.61 18.79
N PHE A 152 38.59 69.43 17.54
CA PHE A 152 38.65 68.12 16.88
C PHE A 152 40.10 67.68 16.66
N GLN A 153 40.54 66.65 17.37
CA GLN A 153 41.87 66.08 17.14
C GLN A 153 41.80 65.17 15.91
N HIS A 154 42.49 65.55 14.83
CA HIS A 154 42.42 64.81 13.57
C HIS A 154 42.84 63.34 13.69
N GLN A 155 43.75 63.05 14.64
CA GLN A 155 44.19 61.70 15.01
C GLN A 155 43.04 60.78 15.46
N TRP A 156 41.87 61.29 15.86
CA TRP A 156 40.71 60.47 16.17
C TRP A 156 40.19 59.68 14.96
N ILE A 157 40.46 60.13 13.73
CA ILE A 157 40.09 59.42 12.48
C ILE A 157 41.00 58.19 12.24
N SER A 158 42.24 58.24 12.71
CA SER A 158 43.26 57.19 12.58
C SER A 158 43.44 56.34 13.85
N ASP A 159 42.78 56.69 14.95
CA ASP A 159 42.80 55.89 16.18
C ASP A 159 41.86 54.69 16.06
N ASN A 160 42.45 53.50 15.88
CA ASN A 160 41.74 52.22 15.83
C ASN A 160 40.92 51.92 17.09
N SER A 161 41.33 52.41 18.26
CA SER A 161 40.60 52.19 19.53
C SER A 161 39.32 53.03 19.64
N LEU A 162 39.14 54.00 18.73
CA LEU A 162 38.11 55.02 18.79
C LEU A 162 37.19 55.04 17.56
N SER A 163 37.75 54.79 16.37
CA SER A 163 37.08 55.02 15.08
C SER A 163 36.94 53.79 14.19
N TYR A 164 37.53 52.65 14.56
CA TYR A 164 37.42 51.41 13.80
C TYR A 164 36.32 50.51 14.37
N CYS A 165 35.48 49.95 13.49
CA CYS A 165 34.45 48.98 13.88
C CYS A 165 34.89 47.56 13.48
N GLU A 166 35.40 46.78 14.44
CA GLU A 166 35.87 45.40 14.19
C GLU A 166 34.80 44.49 13.56
N LYS A 167 33.51 44.77 13.77
CA LYS A 167 32.40 44.02 13.18
C LYS A 167 32.21 44.27 11.68
N THR A 168 32.51 45.47 11.18
CA THR A 168 32.19 45.87 9.79
C THR A 168 33.42 46.13 8.91
N GLY A 169 34.60 46.30 9.51
CA GLY A 169 35.84 46.64 8.79
C GLY A 169 35.96 48.11 8.38
N TYR A 170 35.05 48.98 8.83
CA TYR A 170 35.10 50.41 8.55
C TYR A 170 35.84 51.21 9.63
N HIS A 171 36.69 52.13 9.21
CA HIS A 171 36.89 53.39 9.92
C HIS A 171 35.66 54.26 9.71
N TRP A 172 34.85 54.42 10.75
CA TRP A 172 33.50 55.00 10.61
C TRP A 172 33.45 56.50 10.83
N LEU A 173 34.42 57.07 11.56
CA LEU A 173 34.45 58.50 11.91
C LEU A 173 34.92 59.35 10.72
N LEU A 174 34.18 60.41 10.45
CA LEU A 174 34.45 61.42 9.42
C LEU A 174 34.40 62.82 10.02
N PHE A 175 35.10 63.76 9.39
CA PHE A 175 35.00 65.19 9.71
C PHE A 175 34.78 66.00 8.43
N GLN A 176 33.67 66.72 8.33
CA GLN A 176 33.41 67.65 7.22
C GLN A 176 33.81 69.07 7.60
N GLU A 177 34.61 69.73 6.76
CA GLU A 177 34.98 71.14 6.95
C GLU A 177 33.75 72.04 7.06
N GLY A 178 33.87 73.10 7.87
CA GLY A 178 32.75 73.98 8.23
C GLY A 178 31.73 73.34 9.19
N LYS A 179 31.47 72.03 9.12
CA LYS A 179 30.31 71.38 9.77
C LYS A 179 30.60 70.56 11.02
N GLY A 180 31.60 69.68 11.04
CA GLY A 180 31.92 68.81 12.20
C GLY A 180 31.88 67.30 11.91
N MET A 181 31.70 66.49 12.97
CA MET A 181 31.89 65.02 12.91
C MET A 181 30.66 64.25 12.41
N PHE A 182 30.89 63.20 11.64
CA PHE A 182 29.87 62.27 11.11
C PHE A 182 30.29 60.80 11.29
N CYS A 183 29.33 59.88 11.19
CA CYS A 183 29.55 58.43 11.13
C CYS A 183 29.04 57.90 9.79
N ILE A 184 29.93 57.32 8.96
CA ILE A 184 29.56 56.83 7.62
C ILE A 184 28.53 55.70 7.67
N ILE A 185 28.58 54.83 8.67
CA ILE A 185 27.66 53.68 8.79
C ILE A 185 26.25 54.17 9.15
N CYS A 186 26.13 55.06 10.14
CA CYS A 186 24.84 55.66 10.52
C CYS A 186 24.22 56.47 9.37
N ARG A 187 25.06 57.07 8.52
CA ARG A 187 24.63 57.87 7.37
C ARG A 187 24.26 57.03 6.14
N LYS A 188 24.93 55.89 5.92
CA LYS A 188 24.58 54.89 4.88
C LYS A 188 23.19 54.28 5.11
N HIS A 189 22.84 54.02 6.37
CA HIS A 189 21.58 53.35 6.78
C HIS A 189 20.56 54.31 7.43
N ASP A 190 20.75 55.63 7.28
CA ASP A 190 19.94 56.72 7.84
C ASP A 190 19.48 56.53 9.32
N THR A 191 20.34 55.99 10.18
CA THR A 191 19.93 55.64 11.55
C THR A 191 19.77 56.87 12.45
N ILE A 192 18.74 56.81 13.30
CA ILE A 192 18.35 57.89 14.23
C ILE A 192 18.59 57.49 15.67
N ASN A 193 18.77 58.46 16.56
CA ASN A 193 18.84 58.20 17.99
C ASN A 193 17.45 57.77 18.52
N PRO A 194 17.26 56.55 19.06
CA PRO A 194 15.93 56.08 19.46
C PRO A 194 15.35 56.82 20.68
N GLN A 195 16.18 57.41 21.55
CA GLN A 195 15.72 58.08 22.78
C GLN A 195 15.19 59.49 22.52
N ASN A 196 15.80 60.23 21.59
CA ASN A 196 15.49 61.65 21.34
C ASN A 196 15.23 62.00 19.87
N LYS A 197 15.17 61.00 18.98
CA LYS A 197 14.94 61.11 17.53
C LYS A 197 15.95 61.97 16.75
N SER A 198 17.02 62.47 17.37
CA SER A 198 18.02 63.29 16.68
C SER A 198 18.83 62.49 15.66
N LYS A 199 19.26 63.15 14.58
CA LYS A 199 20.10 62.56 13.53
C LYS A 199 21.57 62.94 13.67
N LYS A 200 22.05 63.12 14.91
CA LYS A 200 23.46 63.44 15.21
C LYS A 200 24.39 62.32 14.77
N PHE A 201 25.55 62.71 14.25
CA PHE A 201 26.48 61.88 13.47
C PHE A 201 25.92 61.29 12.16
N ASN A 202 24.63 61.43 11.85
CA ASN A 202 24.02 60.99 10.59
C ASN A 202 23.83 62.19 9.63
N THR A 203 22.68 62.88 9.67
CA THR A 203 22.43 64.07 8.85
C THR A 203 22.90 65.35 9.55
N GLU A 204 22.84 65.38 10.88
CA GLU A 204 23.36 66.45 11.73
C GLU A 204 24.81 66.14 12.16
N PRO A 205 25.77 67.08 12.02
CA PRO A 205 27.12 66.88 12.51
C PRO A 205 27.17 66.91 14.05
N SER A 206 28.04 66.12 14.64
CA SER A 206 28.45 66.34 16.03
C SER A 206 29.53 67.41 16.11
N VAL A 207 29.16 68.56 16.67
CA VAL A 207 30.06 69.71 16.94
C VAL A 207 30.71 69.66 18.32
N ARG A 208 30.43 68.62 19.13
CA ARG A 208 31.00 68.45 20.47
C ARG A 208 32.31 67.66 20.37
N PHE A 209 33.40 68.36 20.05
CA PHE A 209 34.71 67.76 19.82
C PHE A 209 35.38 67.30 21.12
N LYS A 210 34.95 66.15 21.65
CA LYS A 210 35.57 65.48 22.81
C LYS A 210 35.63 63.98 22.55
N ARG A 211 36.78 63.35 22.83
CA ARG A 211 36.99 61.89 22.67
C ARG A 211 35.84 61.08 23.24
N LYS A 212 35.43 61.39 24.48
CA LYS A 212 34.28 60.73 25.14
C LYS A 212 32.99 60.76 24.34
N THR A 213 32.70 61.80 23.56
CA THR A 213 31.48 61.86 22.73
C THR A 213 31.58 61.04 21.45
N VAL A 214 32.79 60.65 21.03
CA VAL A 214 33.01 59.66 19.97
C VAL A 214 32.85 58.24 20.54
N GLU A 215 33.38 57.99 21.75
CA GLU A 215 33.22 56.73 22.52
C GLU A 215 31.75 56.47 22.91
N GLU A 216 31.05 57.51 23.39
CA GLU A 216 29.61 57.52 23.68
C GLU A 216 28.78 57.24 22.41
N HIS A 217 29.21 57.69 21.22
CA HIS A 217 28.51 57.37 19.96
C HIS A 217 28.77 55.92 19.50
N ALA A 218 30.02 55.44 19.55
CA ALA A 218 30.38 54.09 19.13
C ALA A 218 29.61 53.00 19.91
N SER A 219 29.34 53.28 21.20
CA SER A 219 28.56 52.43 22.10
C SER A 219 27.05 52.70 22.05
N HIS A 220 26.59 53.73 21.32
CA HIS A 220 25.17 54.10 21.28
C HIS A 220 24.33 53.16 20.40
N GLN A 221 23.08 52.91 20.80
CA GLN A 221 22.15 52.05 20.08
C GLN A 221 21.94 52.46 18.61
N GLN A 222 22.02 53.76 18.28
CA GLN A 222 21.99 54.28 16.91
C GLN A 222 23.13 53.73 16.03
N HIS A 223 24.34 53.61 16.59
CA HIS A 223 25.51 53.09 15.90
C HIS A 223 25.45 51.56 15.79
N LEU A 224 25.03 50.89 16.87
CA LEU A 224 24.85 49.44 16.90
C LEU A 224 23.81 48.97 15.85
N ALA A 225 22.67 49.66 15.74
CA ALA A 225 21.67 49.39 14.71
C ALA A 225 22.19 49.62 13.27
N ALA A 226 23.06 50.62 13.06
CA ALA A 226 23.68 50.87 11.77
C ALA A 226 24.68 49.75 11.39
N VAL A 227 25.42 49.24 12.38
CA VAL A 227 26.33 48.09 12.24
C VAL A 227 25.56 46.80 11.93
N GLU A 228 24.39 46.60 12.54
CA GLU A 228 23.53 45.46 12.26
C GLU A 228 22.92 45.52 10.84
N ALA A 229 22.41 46.67 10.42
CA ALA A 229 21.93 46.90 9.06
C ALA A 229 23.04 46.69 8.00
N GLU A 230 24.27 47.12 8.31
CA GLU A 230 25.43 46.87 7.45
C GLU A 230 25.73 45.37 7.28
N LEU A 231 25.70 44.60 8.38
CA LEU A 231 25.94 43.16 8.34
C LEU A 231 24.84 42.42 7.55
N LEU A 232 23.57 42.79 7.73
CA LEU A 232 22.45 42.23 6.97
C LEU A 232 22.56 42.55 5.48
N SER A 233 23.00 43.77 5.11
CA SER A 233 23.18 44.19 3.71
C SER A 233 24.27 43.41 2.94
N ARG A 234 25.11 42.63 3.65
CA ARG A 234 26.21 41.84 3.09
C ARG A 234 25.88 40.35 2.90
N VAL A 235 24.66 39.92 3.23
CA VAL A 235 24.25 38.50 3.09
C VAL A 235 24.07 38.13 1.61
N SER A 236 24.80 37.12 1.15
CA SER A 236 24.79 36.70 -0.26
C SER A 236 23.46 36.09 -0.71
N VAL A 237 23.09 36.31 -1.99
CA VAL A 237 21.95 35.65 -2.68
C VAL A 237 22.03 34.12 -2.56
N PHE A 238 23.24 33.55 -2.53
CA PHE A 238 23.44 32.12 -2.28
C PHE A 238 22.92 31.68 -0.90
N GLN A 239 23.16 32.48 0.15
CA GLN A 239 22.67 32.18 1.49
C GLN A 239 21.14 32.26 1.55
N HIS A 240 20.53 33.25 0.87
CA HIS A 240 19.07 33.32 0.75
C HIS A 240 18.49 32.08 0.03
N GLN A 241 19.12 31.62 -1.06
CA GLN A 241 18.70 30.41 -1.76
C GLN A 241 18.85 29.14 -0.89
N VAL A 242 19.92 29.04 -0.08
CA VAL A 242 20.10 27.92 0.87
C VAL A 242 19.03 27.96 1.96
N SER A 243 18.78 29.12 2.58
CA SER A 243 17.74 29.28 3.60
C SER A 243 16.34 28.98 3.06
N TYR A 244 16.00 29.45 1.86
CA TYR A 244 14.73 29.11 1.21
C TYR A 244 14.60 27.61 0.93
N ARG A 245 15.65 26.98 0.39
CA ARG A 245 15.68 25.53 0.12
C ARG A 245 15.50 24.67 1.36
N GLU A 246 15.98 25.13 2.52
CA GLU A 246 15.76 24.44 3.79
C GLU A 246 14.34 24.72 4.33
N GLN A 247 13.83 25.94 4.19
CA GLN A 247 12.46 26.31 4.61
C GLN A 247 11.36 25.52 3.88
N VAL A 248 11.47 25.33 2.55
CA VAL A 248 10.48 24.56 1.78
C VAL A 248 10.77 23.05 1.75
N ARG A 249 11.83 22.60 2.41
CA ARG A 249 12.38 21.24 2.29
C ARG A 249 11.33 20.17 2.55
N GLU A 250 10.70 20.21 3.72
CA GLU A 250 9.73 19.18 4.12
C GLU A 250 8.55 19.09 3.15
N SER A 251 8.00 20.22 2.69
CA SER A 251 6.91 20.23 1.70
C SER A 251 7.33 19.67 0.34
N VAL A 252 8.57 19.92 -0.10
CA VAL A 252 9.09 19.37 -1.36
C VAL A 252 9.27 17.85 -1.27
N TYR A 253 9.76 17.34 -0.15
CA TYR A 253 9.84 15.88 0.07
C TYR A 253 8.46 15.25 0.26
N TYR A 254 7.52 15.90 0.95
CA TYR A 254 6.15 15.43 1.10
C TYR A 254 5.44 15.29 -0.24
N ASN A 255 5.44 16.34 -1.07
CA ASN A 255 4.83 16.30 -2.41
C ASN A 255 5.51 15.24 -3.31
N ALA A 256 6.82 15.04 -3.18
CA ALA A 256 7.54 14.00 -3.90
C ALA A 256 7.18 12.58 -3.41
N PHE A 257 7.07 12.34 -2.10
CA PHE A 257 6.67 11.03 -1.57
C PHE A 257 5.19 10.71 -1.82
N LEU A 258 4.29 11.70 -1.75
CA LEU A 258 2.89 11.53 -2.12
C LEU A 258 2.74 11.19 -3.62
N SER A 259 3.51 11.85 -4.48
CA SER A 259 3.57 11.53 -5.92
C SER A 259 4.15 10.13 -6.18
N LEU A 260 5.13 9.69 -5.39
CA LEU A 260 5.70 8.34 -5.47
C LEU A 260 4.73 7.27 -4.97
N TYR A 261 4.01 7.57 -3.88
CA TYR A 261 2.95 6.72 -3.34
C TYR A 261 1.83 6.52 -4.35
N TRP A 262 1.39 7.59 -5.03
CA TRP A 262 0.42 7.49 -6.12
C TRP A 262 0.92 6.56 -7.24
N VAL A 263 2.15 6.77 -7.75
CA VAL A 263 2.75 5.88 -8.78
C VAL A 263 2.83 4.42 -8.31
N ALA A 264 3.05 4.18 -7.01
CA ALA A 264 3.08 2.83 -6.43
C ALA A 264 1.68 2.20 -6.26
N LYS A 265 0.67 2.99 -5.85
CA LYS A 265 -0.70 2.53 -5.55
C LYS A 265 -1.53 2.29 -6.82
N GLU A 266 -1.33 3.10 -7.86
CA GLU A 266 -1.82 2.86 -9.22
C GLU A 266 -1.02 1.77 -9.97
N GLU A 267 -0.15 1.04 -9.26
CA GLU A 267 0.70 -0.04 -9.77
C GLU A 267 1.57 0.32 -10.99
N LEU A 268 1.86 1.61 -11.21
CA LEU A 268 2.60 2.11 -12.37
C LEU A 268 4.11 1.78 -12.30
N ALA A 269 4.78 1.87 -13.46
CA ALA A 269 6.21 1.68 -13.56
C ALA A 269 6.98 2.86 -12.93
N SER A 270 7.94 2.57 -12.04
CA SER A 270 8.69 3.57 -11.27
C SER A 270 9.44 4.61 -12.11
N CYS A 271 9.77 4.31 -13.38
CA CYS A 271 10.34 5.26 -14.33
C CYS A 271 9.40 6.44 -14.66
N LYS A 272 8.09 6.30 -14.47
CA LYS A 272 7.10 7.38 -14.66
C LYS A 272 7.20 8.47 -13.57
N PHE A 273 7.71 8.14 -12.38
CA PHE A 273 7.78 9.05 -11.23
C PHE A 273 8.45 10.40 -11.55
N VAL A 274 9.62 10.39 -12.20
CA VAL A 274 10.36 11.63 -12.52
C VAL A 274 9.61 12.49 -13.55
N ARG A 275 8.81 11.87 -14.44
CA ARG A 275 7.94 12.58 -15.39
C ARG A 275 6.67 13.12 -14.73
N LEU A 276 6.13 12.41 -13.74
CA LEU A 276 5.03 12.93 -12.91
C LEU A 276 5.48 14.15 -12.11
N LEU A 277 6.66 14.13 -11.49
CA LEU A 277 7.19 15.31 -10.79
C LEU A 277 7.35 16.51 -11.74
N GLN A 278 7.76 16.29 -12.98
CA GLN A 278 7.82 17.35 -14.00
C GLN A 278 6.42 17.90 -14.31
N LEU A 279 5.42 17.03 -14.55
CA LEU A 279 4.04 17.46 -14.79
C LEU A 279 3.45 18.25 -13.61
N VAL A 280 3.71 17.84 -12.36
CA VAL A 280 3.21 18.53 -11.16
C VAL A 280 3.95 19.87 -10.91
N GLU A 281 5.20 19.98 -11.35
CA GLU A 281 5.98 21.22 -11.39
C GLU A 281 5.41 22.20 -12.45
N ASP A 282 5.12 21.70 -13.66
CA ASP A 282 4.48 22.45 -14.77
C ASP A 282 3.05 22.91 -14.41
N LEU A 283 2.30 22.11 -13.63
CA LEU A 283 0.97 22.44 -13.09
C LEU A 283 1.01 23.44 -11.92
N GLY A 284 2.19 23.93 -11.52
CA GLY A 284 2.35 25.06 -10.61
C GLY A 284 2.96 24.76 -9.24
N VAL A 285 3.31 23.50 -8.92
CA VAL A 285 4.00 23.15 -7.66
C VAL A 285 5.51 23.42 -7.81
N THR A 286 5.86 24.68 -8.10
CA THR A 286 7.16 25.02 -8.68
C THR A 286 8.37 24.77 -7.76
N ASP A 287 8.19 24.53 -6.47
CA ASP A 287 9.29 24.16 -5.56
C ASP A 287 9.76 22.71 -5.74
N LEU A 288 9.00 21.85 -6.44
CA LEU A 288 9.48 20.52 -6.82
C LEU A 288 10.77 20.53 -7.64
N LYS A 289 11.10 21.64 -8.32
CA LYS A 289 12.41 21.85 -8.98
C LYS A 289 13.61 21.72 -8.02
N LEU A 290 13.39 21.92 -6.72
CA LEU A 290 14.39 21.82 -5.65
C LEU A 290 14.57 20.37 -5.14
N PHE A 291 13.75 19.42 -5.61
CA PHE A 291 13.82 18.01 -5.27
C PHE A 291 15.02 17.33 -5.94
N GLN A 292 15.98 16.89 -5.12
CA GLN A 292 17.32 16.46 -5.56
C GLN A 292 17.40 14.96 -5.95
N HIS A 293 16.44 14.12 -5.54
CA HIS A 293 16.56 12.65 -5.64
C HIS A 293 15.93 12.05 -6.90
N ARG A 294 16.13 12.71 -8.06
CA ARG A 294 15.57 12.26 -9.35
C ARG A 294 16.37 11.13 -10.04
N SER A 295 17.43 10.61 -9.41
CA SER A 295 18.23 9.48 -9.94
C SER A 295 17.52 8.14 -9.77
N SER A 296 17.73 7.18 -10.67
CA SER A 296 17.13 5.84 -10.59
C SER A 296 17.45 5.11 -9.28
N GLY A 297 18.67 5.24 -8.77
CA GLY A 297 19.09 4.68 -7.48
C GLY A 297 18.36 5.32 -6.29
N SER A 298 18.22 6.64 -6.28
CA SER A 298 17.49 7.34 -5.20
C SER A 298 16.00 7.07 -5.24
N VAL A 299 15.40 7.03 -6.44
CA VAL A 299 13.99 6.66 -6.61
C VAL A 299 13.75 5.23 -6.11
N ARG A 300 14.61 4.26 -6.47
CA ARG A 300 14.55 2.89 -5.94
C ARG A 300 14.57 2.86 -4.41
N GLU A 301 15.46 3.64 -3.80
CA GLU A 301 15.58 3.77 -2.34
C GLU A 301 14.32 4.36 -1.68
N MET A 302 13.63 5.30 -2.34
CA MET A 302 12.37 5.86 -1.84
C MET A 302 11.22 4.85 -1.88
N PHE A 303 11.06 4.08 -2.96
CA PHE A 303 10.08 2.99 -3.03
C PHE A 303 10.33 1.94 -1.92
N VAL A 304 11.60 1.56 -1.70
CA VAL A 304 11.97 0.58 -0.66
C VAL A 304 11.77 1.15 0.75
N LEU A 305 12.05 2.43 1.00
CA LEU A 305 11.74 3.05 2.29
C LEU A 305 10.22 3.08 2.53
N LEU A 306 9.43 3.51 1.55
CA LEU A 306 7.98 3.59 1.66
C LEU A 306 7.36 2.22 1.98
N GLY A 307 7.74 1.17 1.24
CA GLY A 307 7.32 -0.19 1.51
C GLY A 307 7.74 -0.68 2.90
N LYS A 308 8.94 -0.30 3.36
CA LYS A 308 9.41 -0.62 4.72
C LYS A 308 8.60 0.06 5.82
N VAL A 309 8.21 1.34 5.67
CA VAL A 309 7.39 2.04 6.68
C VAL A 309 6.01 1.37 6.79
N ILE A 310 5.38 1.03 5.66
CA ILE A 310 4.12 0.29 5.66
C ILE A 310 4.29 -1.10 6.31
N LYS A 311 5.38 -1.82 6.02
CA LYS A 311 5.68 -3.10 6.71
C LYS A 311 5.82 -2.91 8.22
N GLU A 312 6.52 -1.87 8.68
CA GLU A 312 6.69 -1.60 10.11
C GLU A 312 5.35 -1.31 10.81
N HIS A 313 4.40 -0.63 10.13
CA HIS A 313 3.03 -0.40 10.64
C HIS A 313 2.24 -1.71 10.83
N VAL A 314 2.40 -2.67 9.91
CA VAL A 314 1.84 -4.04 10.03
C VAL A 314 2.51 -4.79 11.18
N CYS A 315 3.84 -4.90 11.15
CA CYS A 315 4.62 -5.65 12.14
C CYS A 315 4.49 -5.07 13.56
N LYS A 316 4.26 -3.76 13.72
CA LYS A 316 3.96 -3.14 15.02
C LYS A 316 2.65 -3.66 15.62
N ARG A 317 1.56 -3.70 14.85
CA ARG A 317 0.26 -4.22 15.34
C ARG A 317 0.29 -5.73 15.54
N ALA A 318 0.92 -6.49 14.64
CA ALA A 318 1.08 -7.94 14.76
C ALA A 318 2.01 -8.38 15.94
N ARG A 319 2.93 -7.52 16.41
CA ARG A 319 3.68 -7.77 17.66
C ARG A 319 2.82 -7.58 18.90
N LEU A 320 1.86 -6.65 18.85
CA LEU A 320 0.99 -6.25 19.96
C LEU A 320 -0.23 -7.15 20.15
N SER A 321 -0.66 -7.92 19.15
CA SER A 321 -1.71 -8.95 19.33
C SER A 321 -1.23 -10.11 20.21
N ASN A 322 -2.15 -10.84 20.85
CA ASN A 322 -1.79 -11.99 21.67
C ASN A 322 -1.42 -13.20 20.80
N CYS A 323 -2.14 -13.40 19.70
CA CYS A 323 -1.84 -14.42 18.68
C CYS A 323 -1.87 -13.88 17.25
N PHE A 324 -1.36 -14.68 16.32
CA PHE A 324 -1.55 -14.50 14.88
C PHE A 324 -1.59 -15.84 14.15
N SER A 325 -2.01 -15.79 12.90
CA SER A 325 -2.11 -16.89 11.96
C SER A 325 -1.39 -16.54 10.66
N LEU A 326 -0.77 -17.53 10.00
CA LEU A 326 -0.16 -17.39 8.68
C LEU A 326 -1.10 -17.89 7.59
N LEU A 327 -1.09 -17.22 6.44
CA LEU A 327 -1.60 -17.74 5.17
C LEU A 327 -0.46 -17.70 4.15
N CYS A 328 -0.17 -18.84 3.53
CA CYS A 328 0.92 -18.97 2.57
C CYS A 328 0.43 -19.64 1.28
N ASP A 329 0.88 -19.15 0.13
CA ASP A 329 0.67 -19.75 -1.19
C ASP A 329 1.91 -19.53 -2.06
N GLU A 330 2.16 -20.42 -3.02
CA GLU A 330 3.32 -20.37 -3.91
C GLU A 330 2.90 -19.91 -5.30
N VAL A 331 3.60 -18.89 -5.83
CA VAL A 331 3.34 -18.37 -7.18
C VAL A 331 4.62 -18.33 -8.02
N CYS A 332 4.63 -19.13 -9.08
CA CYS A 332 5.60 -19.01 -10.15
C CYS A 332 5.40 -17.67 -10.88
N ASP A 333 6.38 -16.77 -10.81
CA ASP A 333 6.31 -15.45 -11.44
C ASP A 333 6.74 -15.46 -12.93
N ILE A 334 6.60 -14.32 -13.64
CA ILE A 334 6.91 -14.22 -15.08
C ILE A 334 8.39 -14.44 -15.44
N SER A 335 9.27 -14.58 -14.45
CA SER A 335 10.69 -14.96 -14.59
C SER A 335 10.95 -16.41 -14.17
N CYS A 336 9.90 -17.23 -14.02
CA CYS A 336 9.95 -18.62 -13.56
C CYS A 336 10.64 -18.79 -12.20
N LYS A 337 10.40 -17.86 -11.27
CA LYS A 337 10.81 -17.96 -9.85
C LYS A 337 9.62 -18.38 -9.01
N GLU A 338 9.81 -19.35 -8.12
CA GLU A 338 8.81 -19.78 -7.16
C GLU A 338 8.80 -18.84 -5.94
N GLN A 339 7.83 -17.94 -5.92
CA GLN A 339 7.70 -16.92 -4.88
C GLN A 339 6.69 -17.39 -3.82
N LEU A 340 7.13 -17.54 -2.58
CA LEU A 340 6.26 -17.78 -1.44
C LEU A 340 5.64 -16.45 -0.98
N VAL A 341 4.32 -16.33 -1.06
CA VAL A 341 3.58 -15.14 -0.66
C VAL A 341 2.98 -15.35 0.73
N THR A 342 3.42 -14.56 1.70
CA THR A 342 3.05 -14.73 3.12
C THR A 342 2.17 -13.58 3.61
N PHE A 343 1.04 -13.93 4.24
CA PHE A 343 0.15 -13.01 4.94
C PHE A 343 0.06 -13.35 6.42
N LEU A 344 -0.14 -12.32 7.25
CA LEU A 344 -0.54 -12.45 8.66
C LEU A 344 -2.05 -12.20 8.77
N LYS A 345 -2.76 -13.00 9.56
CA LYS A 345 -4.09 -12.68 10.09
C LYS A 345 -4.03 -12.62 11.61
N PHE A 346 -4.51 -11.53 12.20
CA PHE A 346 -4.44 -11.26 13.64
C PHE A 346 -5.61 -10.38 14.08
N VAL A 347 -5.84 -10.25 15.39
CA VAL A 347 -6.75 -9.22 15.94
C VAL A 347 -5.96 -7.93 16.11
N ASP A 348 -6.38 -6.90 15.40
CA ASP A 348 -5.81 -5.55 15.46
C ASP A 348 -6.06 -4.96 16.87
N PRO A 349 -5.00 -4.53 17.58
CA PRO A 349 -5.09 -4.11 18.99
C PRO A 349 -5.74 -2.74 19.18
N ASP A 350 -5.75 -1.89 18.14
CA ASP A 350 -6.28 -0.53 18.19
C ASP A 350 -7.79 -0.52 17.88
N THR A 351 -8.29 -1.52 17.14
CA THR A 351 -9.68 -1.60 16.66
C THR A 351 -10.48 -2.81 17.16
N GLY A 352 -9.81 -3.84 17.70
CA GLY A 352 -10.43 -5.09 18.14
C GLY A 352 -10.96 -5.99 17.02
N LYS A 353 -10.57 -5.75 15.77
CA LYS A 353 -11.07 -6.46 14.58
C LYS A 353 -10.05 -7.43 14.01
N ALA A 354 -10.51 -8.51 13.39
CA ALA A 354 -9.64 -9.40 12.63
C ALA A 354 -9.19 -8.71 11.32
N THR A 355 -7.87 -8.56 11.15
CA THR A 355 -7.24 -7.98 9.94
C THR A 355 -6.36 -9.04 9.27
N THR A 356 -6.32 -9.05 7.94
CA THR A 356 -5.38 -9.90 7.17
C THR A 356 -4.54 -9.03 6.26
N GLU A 357 -3.22 -9.12 6.39
CA GLU A 357 -2.27 -8.15 5.83
C GLU A 357 -1.03 -8.86 5.27
N PHE A 358 -0.48 -8.33 4.18
CA PHE A 358 0.69 -8.91 3.52
C PHE A 358 1.98 -8.69 4.35
N LEU A 359 2.76 -9.74 4.59
CA LEU A 359 3.97 -9.72 5.41
C LEU A 359 5.26 -9.67 4.58
N ALA A 360 5.35 -10.55 3.58
CA ALA A 360 6.58 -10.78 2.83
C ALA A 360 6.32 -11.59 1.55
N ILE A 361 7.22 -11.45 0.59
CA ILE A 361 7.36 -12.32 -0.58
C ILE A 361 8.83 -12.67 -0.76
N ASP A 362 9.14 -13.95 -0.89
CA ASP A 362 10.50 -14.47 -0.99
C ASP A 362 10.59 -15.60 -2.02
N ASP A 363 11.72 -15.64 -2.74
CA ASP A 363 12.02 -16.72 -3.69
C ASP A 363 12.57 -17.92 -2.90
N VAL A 364 11.81 -19.01 -2.88
CA VAL A 364 12.14 -20.23 -2.12
C VAL A 364 13.46 -20.86 -2.60
N LEU A 365 13.83 -20.59 -3.85
CA LEU A 365 15.00 -21.15 -4.53
C LEU A 365 16.19 -20.18 -4.59
N GLU A 366 16.11 -18.94 -4.04
CA GLU A 366 17.28 -18.04 -3.99
C GLU A 366 18.44 -18.68 -3.19
N HIS A 367 18.10 -19.46 -2.15
CA HIS A 367 19.06 -20.07 -1.21
C HIS A 367 18.89 -21.59 -1.04
N SER A 368 18.04 -22.24 -1.85
CA SER A 368 17.80 -23.69 -1.81
C SER A 368 17.82 -24.31 -3.20
N THR A 369 18.32 -25.54 -3.33
CA THR A 369 18.23 -26.35 -4.56
C THR A 369 16.88 -27.05 -4.74
N SER A 370 15.97 -26.95 -3.77
CA SER A 370 14.60 -27.51 -3.85
C SER A 370 13.60 -26.78 -2.95
N ALA A 371 12.37 -26.62 -3.43
CA ALA A 371 11.23 -26.16 -2.63
C ALA A 371 10.70 -27.32 -1.77
N ASN A 372 11.48 -27.67 -0.75
CA ASN A 372 11.12 -28.68 0.26
C ASN A 372 10.63 -28.01 1.55
N ALA A 373 10.02 -28.80 2.44
CA ALA A 373 9.38 -28.27 3.63
C ALA A 373 10.34 -27.58 4.61
N GLU A 374 11.62 -27.99 4.67
CA GLU A 374 12.61 -27.35 5.54
C GLU A 374 13.09 -26.01 4.95
N ALA A 375 13.20 -25.91 3.62
CA ALA A 375 13.47 -24.64 2.94
C ALA A 375 12.34 -23.63 3.19
N ILE A 376 11.08 -24.06 3.07
CA ILE A 376 9.90 -23.21 3.33
C ILE A 376 9.80 -22.84 4.82
N LYS A 377 10.02 -23.79 5.76
CA LYS A 377 10.13 -23.50 7.21
C LYS A 377 11.21 -22.44 7.47
N THR A 378 12.38 -22.58 6.86
CA THR A 378 13.49 -21.63 6.99
C THR A 378 13.12 -20.23 6.48
N VAL A 379 12.44 -20.13 5.33
CA VAL A 379 11.94 -18.85 4.80
C VAL A 379 10.91 -18.21 5.74
N LEU A 380 9.91 -18.96 6.20
CA LEU A 380 8.87 -18.45 7.11
C LEU A 380 9.44 -17.98 8.46
N ILE A 381 10.35 -18.77 9.05
CA ILE A 381 11.04 -18.39 10.30
C ILE A 381 11.90 -17.14 10.08
N ARG A 382 12.60 -17.01 8.95
CA ARG A 382 13.34 -15.80 8.59
C ARG A 382 12.41 -14.59 8.45
N GLN A 383 11.30 -14.71 7.73
CA GLN A 383 10.32 -13.63 7.54
C GLN A 383 9.77 -13.12 8.88
N LEU A 384 9.45 -14.03 9.82
CA LEU A 384 8.99 -13.68 11.17
C LEU A 384 10.09 -12.99 12.00
N ASN A 385 11.31 -13.54 12.00
CA ASN A 385 12.45 -12.99 12.73
C ASN A 385 12.87 -11.59 12.23
N GLU A 386 12.94 -11.38 10.90
CA GLU A 386 13.18 -10.07 10.29
C GLU A 386 12.10 -9.04 10.65
N SER A 387 10.88 -9.52 10.90
CA SER A 387 9.70 -8.72 11.27
C SER A 387 9.52 -8.58 12.78
N GLN A 388 10.39 -9.20 13.59
CA GLN A 388 10.31 -9.27 15.06
C GLN A 388 8.98 -9.86 15.59
N VAL A 389 8.31 -10.72 14.82
CA VAL A 389 7.05 -11.37 15.23
C VAL A 389 7.37 -12.73 15.85
N GLU A 390 6.99 -12.93 17.12
CA GLU A 390 7.35 -14.13 17.89
C GLU A 390 6.65 -15.39 17.38
N LEU A 391 7.39 -16.38 16.88
CA LEU A 391 6.85 -17.66 16.39
C LEU A 391 5.96 -18.39 17.41
N LYS A 392 6.17 -18.19 18.72
CA LYS A 392 5.31 -18.75 19.78
C LYS A 392 3.85 -18.25 19.73
N LYS A 393 3.60 -17.08 19.15
CA LYS A 393 2.25 -16.52 18.95
C LYS A 393 1.54 -17.08 17.70
N LEU A 394 2.18 -17.97 16.94
CA LEU A 394 1.59 -18.62 15.76
C LEU A 394 0.59 -19.70 16.18
N THR A 395 -0.69 -19.47 15.92
CA THR A 395 -1.78 -20.37 16.32
C THR A 395 -2.40 -21.15 15.14
N SER A 396 -2.15 -20.73 13.90
CA SER A 396 -2.45 -21.56 12.73
C SER A 396 -1.65 -21.20 11.48
N LEU A 397 -1.37 -22.21 10.64
CA LEU A 397 -0.97 -22.04 9.25
C LEU A 397 -2.13 -22.45 8.34
N SER A 398 -2.45 -21.63 7.33
CA SER A 398 -3.28 -22.04 6.18
C SER A 398 -2.46 -22.03 4.89
N SER A 399 -2.74 -23.01 4.03
CA SER A 399 -2.07 -23.22 2.74
C SER A 399 -3.02 -23.91 1.76
N ASP A 400 -2.61 -23.96 0.50
CA ASP A 400 -3.33 -24.65 -0.58
C ASP A 400 -3.66 -26.11 -0.22
N GLY A 401 -2.72 -26.86 0.35
CA GLY A 401 -2.87 -28.30 0.59
C GLY A 401 -1.79 -29.17 -0.06
N ALA A 402 -0.79 -28.59 -0.73
CA ALA A 402 0.34 -29.31 -1.27
C ALA A 402 0.98 -30.27 -0.24
N SER A 403 1.51 -31.39 -0.71
CA SER A 403 2.12 -32.42 0.15
C SER A 403 3.34 -31.89 0.92
N VAL A 404 4.04 -30.91 0.36
CA VAL A 404 5.15 -30.19 1.01
C VAL A 404 4.64 -29.33 2.18
N MET A 405 3.47 -28.70 2.05
CA MET A 405 2.90 -27.86 3.11
C MET A 405 2.21 -28.69 4.21
N THR A 406 1.44 -29.70 3.83
CA THR A 406 0.50 -30.40 4.73
C THR A 406 0.81 -31.88 5.00
N GLY A 407 1.92 -32.41 4.44
CA GLY A 407 2.32 -33.81 4.58
C GLY A 407 2.43 -34.29 6.02
N LYS A 408 1.86 -35.47 6.31
CA LYS A 408 1.67 -36.00 7.68
C LYS A 408 2.95 -36.29 8.48
N GLN A 409 4.12 -36.25 7.85
CA GLN A 409 5.42 -36.54 8.47
C GLN A 409 6.38 -35.36 8.24
N ASN A 410 6.67 -35.03 6.98
CA ASN A 410 7.66 -34.02 6.61
C ASN A 410 7.03 -32.78 5.94
N GLY A 411 5.83 -32.40 6.35
CA GLY A 411 5.16 -31.18 5.85
C GLY A 411 5.54 -29.94 6.67
N VAL A 412 5.54 -28.76 6.06
CA VAL A 412 5.82 -27.46 6.75
C VAL A 412 4.98 -27.31 8.02
N ALA A 413 3.70 -27.67 7.96
CA ALA A 413 2.79 -27.59 9.09
C ALA A 413 3.10 -28.59 10.24
N VAL A 414 3.89 -29.64 9.99
CA VAL A 414 4.41 -30.54 11.03
C VAL A 414 5.70 -29.95 11.61
N LEU A 415 6.63 -29.52 10.74
CA LEU A 415 7.92 -28.96 11.15
C LEU A 415 7.79 -27.62 11.91
N LEU A 416 6.73 -26.83 11.68
CA LEU A 416 6.40 -25.66 12.50
C LEU A 416 5.67 -25.99 13.81
N ARG A 417 5.04 -27.17 13.91
CA ARG A 417 4.39 -27.62 15.16
C ARG A 417 5.39 -28.06 16.23
N GLU A 418 6.62 -28.36 15.83
CA GLU A 418 7.76 -28.55 16.73
C GLU A 418 8.01 -27.29 17.58
N GLU A 419 7.84 -26.11 16.98
CA GLU A 419 8.04 -24.79 17.61
C GLU A 419 6.75 -24.26 18.27
N SER A 420 5.58 -24.50 17.66
CA SER A 420 4.25 -24.15 18.21
C SER A 420 3.30 -25.35 18.20
N LYS A 421 3.28 -26.09 19.31
CA LYS A 421 2.50 -27.35 19.44
C LYS A 421 0.99 -27.17 19.23
N VAL A 422 0.45 -26.03 19.66
CA VAL A 422 -0.97 -25.67 19.51
C VAL A 422 -1.38 -25.27 18.08
N MET A 423 -0.42 -25.11 17.16
CA MET A 423 -0.69 -24.62 15.81
C MET A 423 -1.63 -25.53 15.02
N LEU A 424 -2.77 -24.98 14.60
CA LEU A 424 -3.70 -25.62 13.66
C LEU A 424 -3.15 -25.58 12.23
N ASN A 425 -3.36 -26.67 11.49
CA ASN A 425 -3.09 -26.74 10.05
C ASN A 425 -4.42 -26.66 9.29
N VAL A 426 -4.64 -25.58 8.56
CA VAL A 426 -5.90 -25.30 7.84
C VAL A 426 -5.68 -25.39 6.33
N HIS A 427 -5.72 -26.63 5.82
CA HIS A 427 -5.82 -26.90 4.38
C HIS A 427 -7.05 -26.17 3.81
N CYS A 428 -6.81 -25.26 2.87
CA CYS A 428 -7.81 -24.42 2.21
C CYS A 428 -9.07 -25.20 1.78
N ILE A 429 -10.24 -24.68 2.15
CA ILE A 429 -11.55 -25.29 1.85
C ILE A 429 -11.80 -25.34 0.32
N CYS A 430 -11.49 -24.26 -0.40
CA CYS A 430 -11.63 -24.17 -1.86
C CYS A 430 -10.74 -25.20 -2.58
N HIS A 431 -9.50 -25.37 -2.12
CA HIS A 431 -8.58 -26.33 -2.72
C HIS A 431 -8.93 -27.78 -2.35
N ARG A 432 -9.45 -28.06 -1.14
CA ARG A 432 -10.03 -29.39 -0.78
C ARG A 432 -11.15 -29.79 -1.74
N LEU A 433 -12.02 -28.84 -2.09
CA LEU A 433 -13.09 -29.05 -3.06
C LEU A 433 -12.54 -29.32 -4.46
N ALA A 434 -11.57 -28.52 -4.92
CA ALA A 434 -10.92 -28.73 -6.22
C ALA A 434 -10.18 -30.09 -6.32
N LEU A 435 -9.52 -30.52 -5.24
CA LEU A 435 -8.92 -31.86 -5.16
C LEU A 435 -9.97 -32.97 -5.22
N ALA A 436 -11.06 -32.87 -4.45
CA ALA A 436 -12.14 -33.86 -4.49
C ALA A 436 -12.74 -34.01 -5.91
N CYS A 437 -12.90 -32.90 -6.64
CA CYS A 437 -13.32 -32.91 -8.03
C CYS A 437 -12.28 -33.54 -8.95
N GLY A 438 -10.99 -33.23 -8.75
CA GLY A 438 -9.89 -33.77 -9.54
C GLY A 438 -9.68 -35.28 -9.34
N ASP A 439 -9.93 -35.78 -8.14
CA ASP A 439 -9.87 -37.22 -7.82
C ASP A 439 -11.05 -37.97 -8.47
N ALA A 440 -12.28 -37.42 -8.37
CA ALA A 440 -13.45 -37.98 -9.04
C ALA A 440 -13.33 -37.97 -10.58
N ASN A 441 -12.70 -36.93 -11.15
CA ASN A 441 -12.33 -36.91 -12.57
C ASN A 441 -11.35 -38.05 -12.92
N ASP A 442 -10.39 -38.35 -12.04
CA ASP A 442 -9.39 -39.41 -12.24
C ASP A 442 -9.98 -40.82 -12.15
N GLU A 443 -10.92 -41.05 -11.23
CA GLU A 443 -11.69 -42.30 -11.11
C GLU A 443 -12.61 -42.54 -12.32
N VAL A 444 -13.30 -41.49 -12.79
CA VAL A 444 -14.19 -41.56 -13.95
C VAL A 444 -13.44 -41.19 -15.23
N SER A 445 -12.64 -42.14 -15.71
CA SER A 445 -11.70 -42.01 -16.85
C SER A 445 -12.24 -41.32 -18.13
N TYR A 446 -13.55 -41.33 -18.37
CA TYR A 446 -14.14 -40.58 -19.48
C TYR A 446 -14.27 -39.07 -19.21
N ILE A 447 -14.52 -38.63 -17.97
CA ILE A 447 -14.49 -37.21 -17.59
C ILE A 447 -13.07 -36.65 -17.71
N LYS A 448 -12.05 -37.39 -17.27
CA LYS A 448 -10.62 -37.09 -17.56
C LYS A 448 -10.29 -37.05 -19.06
N THR A 449 -11.09 -37.70 -19.90
CA THR A 449 -10.96 -37.59 -21.36
C THR A 449 -11.62 -36.32 -21.89
N VAL A 450 -12.80 -35.95 -21.38
CA VAL A 450 -13.47 -34.67 -21.69
C VAL A 450 -12.61 -33.47 -21.27
N GLU A 451 -12.00 -33.49 -20.08
CA GLU A 451 -11.10 -32.43 -19.60
C GLU A 451 -9.93 -32.18 -20.58
N LYS A 452 -9.33 -33.26 -21.13
CA LYS A 452 -8.30 -33.16 -22.17
C LYS A 452 -8.83 -32.54 -23.47
N ILE A 453 -10.03 -32.93 -23.90
CA ILE A 453 -10.67 -32.37 -25.10
C ILE A 453 -10.92 -30.86 -24.92
N LEU A 454 -11.38 -30.41 -23.74
CA LEU A 454 -11.54 -28.98 -23.44
C LEU A 454 -10.22 -28.21 -23.54
N VAL A 455 -9.12 -28.76 -23.03
CA VAL A 455 -7.78 -28.14 -23.13
C VAL A 455 -7.28 -28.11 -24.59
N GLN A 456 -7.60 -29.13 -25.39
CA GLN A 456 -7.27 -29.16 -26.81
C GLN A 456 -8.11 -28.18 -27.64
N LEU A 457 -9.42 -28.05 -27.37
CA LEU A 457 -10.29 -27.03 -27.95
C LEU A 457 -9.81 -25.62 -27.60
N TRP A 458 -9.48 -25.38 -26.34
CA TRP A 458 -8.87 -24.12 -25.89
C TRP A 458 -7.60 -23.77 -26.68
N SER A 459 -6.68 -24.73 -26.79
CA SER A 459 -5.41 -24.57 -27.52
C SER A 459 -5.62 -24.31 -29.02
N PHE A 460 -6.61 -24.97 -29.63
CA PHE A 460 -6.96 -24.83 -31.04
C PHE A 460 -7.39 -23.40 -31.41
N PHE A 461 -8.15 -22.73 -30.53
CA PHE A 461 -8.56 -21.34 -30.74
C PHE A 461 -7.50 -20.34 -30.25
N LYS A 462 -7.02 -20.47 -29.00
CA LYS A 462 -6.07 -19.52 -28.37
C LYS A 462 -4.82 -19.27 -29.21
N ASN A 463 -4.30 -20.31 -29.87
CA ASN A 463 -3.08 -20.23 -30.67
C ASN A 463 -3.31 -19.81 -32.15
N SER A 464 -4.52 -19.40 -32.54
CA SER A 464 -4.80 -18.97 -33.92
C SER A 464 -5.88 -17.89 -34.01
N ALA A 465 -5.47 -16.69 -34.43
CA ALA A 465 -6.38 -15.60 -34.73
C ALA A 465 -7.39 -15.97 -35.83
N LYS A 466 -6.99 -16.73 -36.87
CA LYS A 466 -7.90 -17.21 -37.92
C LYS A 466 -9.01 -18.10 -37.34
N LYS A 467 -8.66 -19.07 -36.49
CA LYS A 467 -9.62 -19.99 -35.88
C LYS A 467 -10.55 -19.28 -34.89
N THR A 468 -10.01 -18.34 -34.10
CA THR A 468 -10.80 -17.50 -33.19
C THR A 468 -11.79 -16.59 -33.95
N ALA A 469 -11.36 -15.95 -35.05
CA ALA A 469 -12.22 -15.10 -35.86
C ALA A 469 -13.34 -15.89 -36.56
N ALA A 470 -13.04 -17.08 -37.09
CA ALA A 470 -14.03 -17.97 -37.67
C ALA A 470 -15.07 -18.44 -36.63
N TYR A 471 -14.64 -18.80 -35.42
CA TYR A 471 -15.52 -19.13 -34.31
C TYR A 471 -16.44 -17.96 -33.92
N ALA A 472 -15.87 -16.76 -33.72
CA ALA A 472 -16.65 -15.57 -33.38
C ALA A 472 -17.68 -15.21 -34.47
N LYS A 473 -17.34 -15.44 -35.75
CA LYS A 473 -18.28 -15.31 -36.87
C LYS A 473 -19.43 -16.33 -36.76
N ALA A 474 -19.12 -17.62 -36.59
CA ALA A 474 -20.13 -18.67 -36.48
C ALA A 474 -21.07 -18.45 -35.28
N VAL A 475 -20.55 -18.02 -34.12
CA VAL A 475 -21.36 -17.67 -32.94
C VAL A 475 -22.27 -16.47 -33.23
N LYS A 476 -21.79 -15.44 -33.94
CA LYS A 476 -22.59 -14.28 -34.32
C LYS A 476 -23.74 -14.65 -35.28
N GLU A 477 -23.44 -15.49 -36.27
CA GLU A 477 -24.42 -15.99 -37.25
C GLU A 477 -25.47 -16.86 -36.56
N SER A 478 -25.06 -17.83 -35.72
CA SER A 478 -25.95 -18.72 -34.98
C SER A 478 -26.86 -18.00 -33.97
N LYS A 479 -26.41 -16.88 -33.38
CA LYS A 479 -27.21 -16.09 -32.42
C LYS A 479 -27.99 -14.94 -33.07
N ALA A 480 -27.93 -14.78 -34.40
CA ALA A 480 -28.57 -13.69 -35.16
C ALA A 480 -28.24 -12.25 -34.68
N ILE A 481 -27.09 -12.06 -34.03
CA ILE A 481 -26.72 -10.79 -33.39
C ILE A 481 -26.13 -9.83 -34.43
N THR A 482 -26.75 -8.66 -34.62
CA THR A 482 -26.13 -7.53 -35.34
C THR A 482 -25.47 -6.59 -34.32
N LEU A 483 -24.20 -6.21 -34.55
CA LEU A 483 -23.36 -5.45 -33.61
C LEU A 483 -22.27 -4.65 -34.35
N SER A 484 -21.96 -3.48 -33.77
CA SER A 484 -20.86 -2.53 -34.09
C SER A 484 -19.45 -3.12 -33.93
N GLU A 485 -18.41 -2.38 -34.31
CA GLU A 485 -17.00 -2.85 -34.23
C GLU A 485 -16.52 -3.04 -32.78
N GLU A 486 -16.83 -2.12 -31.86
CA GLU A 486 -16.57 -2.26 -30.42
C GLU A 486 -17.35 -3.46 -29.85
N GLY A 487 -18.59 -3.65 -30.30
CA GLY A 487 -19.39 -4.83 -30.00
C GLY A 487 -18.72 -6.12 -30.44
N LYS A 488 -18.12 -6.17 -31.64
CA LYS A 488 -17.34 -7.33 -32.13
C LYS A 488 -16.08 -7.59 -31.29
N LYS A 489 -15.39 -6.55 -30.83
CA LYS A 489 -14.21 -6.68 -29.93
C LYS A 489 -14.61 -7.27 -28.57
N LYS A 490 -15.72 -6.82 -27.96
CA LYS A 490 -16.25 -7.39 -26.70
C LYS A 490 -16.86 -8.79 -26.88
N MET A 491 -17.47 -9.09 -28.03
CA MET A 491 -18.07 -10.39 -28.34
C MET A 491 -17.07 -11.55 -28.44
N ALA A 492 -15.78 -11.27 -28.60
CA ALA A 492 -14.74 -12.28 -28.67
C ALA A 492 -14.44 -12.91 -27.29
N LYS A 493 -15.43 -13.62 -26.71
CA LYS A 493 -15.23 -14.55 -25.58
C LYS A 493 -14.12 -15.54 -25.98
N LYS A 494 -12.87 -15.25 -25.58
CA LYS A 494 -11.75 -16.20 -25.69
C LYS A 494 -12.19 -17.45 -24.92
N PHE A 495 -12.31 -18.60 -25.61
CA PHE A 495 -12.73 -19.88 -25.02
C PHE A 495 -11.94 -20.11 -23.72
N SER A 496 -12.60 -20.52 -22.63
CA SER A 496 -11.94 -20.61 -21.33
C SER A 496 -11.09 -21.87 -21.20
N LYS A 497 -9.96 -21.75 -20.49
CA LYS A 497 -9.02 -22.85 -20.23
C LYS A 497 -9.56 -23.71 -19.08
N ALA A 498 -9.98 -24.94 -19.36
CA ALA A 498 -10.27 -25.91 -18.30
C ALA A 498 -9.03 -26.13 -17.43
N CYS A 499 -9.19 -26.19 -16.10
CA CYS A 499 -8.09 -26.20 -15.15
C CYS A 499 -8.45 -27.01 -13.90
N ARG A 500 -7.73 -28.12 -13.66
CA ARG A 500 -7.93 -29.02 -12.51
C ARG A 500 -7.93 -28.30 -11.15
N THR A 501 -7.04 -27.33 -10.96
CA THR A 501 -6.91 -26.58 -9.70
C THR A 501 -7.74 -25.29 -9.64
N ARG A 502 -8.29 -24.82 -10.77
CA ARG A 502 -9.19 -23.66 -10.83
C ARG A 502 -10.50 -24.09 -11.47
N TRP A 503 -11.29 -24.81 -10.68
CA TRP A 503 -12.49 -25.49 -11.13
C TRP A 503 -13.53 -24.50 -11.77
N LEU A 504 -13.57 -23.23 -11.32
CA LEU A 504 -14.31 -22.10 -11.93
C LEU A 504 -14.00 -21.90 -13.42
N SER A 505 -12.75 -22.08 -13.83
CA SER A 505 -12.33 -21.97 -15.24
C SER A 505 -12.84 -23.14 -16.07
N THR A 506 -13.03 -24.31 -15.46
CA THR A 506 -13.64 -25.50 -16.07
C THR A 506 -15.15 -25.33 -16.22
N GLU A 507 -15.83 -24.66 -15.27
CA GLU A 507 -17.22 -24.21 -15.45
C GLU A 507 -17.36 -23.26 -16.64
N LYS A 508 -16.57 -22.16 -16.69
CA LYS A 508 -16.58 -21.24 -17.83
C LYS A 508 -16.33 -21.96 -19.18
N ALA A 509 -15.45 -22.97 -19.19
CA ALA A 509 -15.16 -23.78 -20.39
C ALA A 509 -16.34 -24.68 -20.80
N ILE A 510 -16.95 -25.40 -19.86
CA ILE A 510 -18.12 -26.25 -20.11
C ILE A 510 -19.33 -25.43 -20.52
N GLN A 511 -19.56 -24.27 -19.89
CA GLN A 511 -20.62 -23.33 -20.25
C GLN A 511 -20.46 -22.86 -21.71
N GLY A 512 -19.24 -22.51 -22.13
CA GLY A 512 -18.93 -22.17 -23.51
C GLY A 512 -19.26 -23.30 -24.50
N VAL A 513 -18.82 -24.54 -24.23
CA VAL A 513 -19.16 -25.69 -25.10
C VAL A 513 -20.66 -25.99 -25.10
N PHE A 514 -21.35 -25.81 -23.97
CA PHE A 514 -22.79 -26.06 -23.86
C PHE A 514 -23.60 -25.02 -24.66
N GLU A 515 -23.31 -23.72 -24.51
CA GLU A 515 -23.97 -22.63 -25.24
C GLU A 515 -23.67 -22.70 -26.74
N ASP A 516 -22.39 -22.78 -27.10
CA ASP A 516 -21.91 -22.59 -28.48
C ASP A 516 -21.67 -23.90 -29.24
N PHE A 517 -22.28 -25.04 -28.84
CA PHE A 517 -22.01 -26.35 -29.44
C PHE A 517 -22.19 -26.40 -30.98
N THR A 518 -23.26 -25.79 -31.49
CA THR A 518 -23.55 -25.73 -32.94
C THR A 518 -22.50 -24.89 -33.70
N PRO A 519 -22.22 -23.62 -33.35
CA PRO A 519 -21.16 -22.86 -34.00
C PRO A 519 -19.74 -23.42 -33.77
N LEU A 520 -19.49 -24.09 -32.64
CA LEU A 520 -18.24 -24.82 -32.37
C LEU A 520 -18.03 -25.96 -33.37
N THR A 521 -19.01 -26.87 -33.49
CA THR A 521 -18.95 -27.99 -34.43
C THR A 521 -18.92 -27.52 -35.89
N GLN A 522 -19.66 -26.45 -36.23
CA GLN A 522 -19.59 -25.84 -37.56
C GLN A 522 -18.21 -25.25 -37.87
N THR A 523 -17.57 -24.58 -36.91
CA THR A 523 -16.20 -24.06 -37.09
C THR A 523 -15.20 -25.20 -37.31
N LEU A 524 -15.34 -26.31 -36.57
CA LEU A 524 -14.50 -27.50 -36.73
C LEU A 524 -14.73 -28.22 -38.07
N ARG A 525 -15.95 -28.22 -38.62
CA ARG A 525 -16.25 -28.71 -39.99
C ARG A 525 -15.51 -27.89 -41.04
N VAL A 526 -15.59 -26.56 -40.99
CA VAL A 526 -14.89 -25.67 -41.94
C VAL A 526 -13.38 -25.91 -41.93
N PHE A 527 -12.73 -25.99 -40.76
CA PHE A 527 -11.29 -26.26 -40.72
C PHE A 527 -10.92 -27.69 -41.13
N LYS A 528 -11.80 -28.69 -40.92
CA LYS A 528 -11.62 -30.04 -41.49
C LYS A 528 -11.66 -30.00 -43.02
N GLU A 529 -12.54 -29.21 -43.63
CA GLU A 529 -12.64 -29.03 -45.08
C GLU A 529 -11.42 -28.28 -45.65
N GLU A 530 -10.82 -27.37 -44.88
CA GLU A 530 -9.50 -26.78 -45.18
C GLU A 530 -8.31 -27.75 -44.98
N GLY A 531 -8.55 -28.99 -44.53
CA GLY A 531 -7.52 -30.01 -44.32
C GLY A 531 -6.79 -29.96 -42.96
N ASP A 532 -7.30 -29.20 -41.98
CA ASP A 532 -6.70 -29.11 -40.65
C ASP A 532 -6.90 -30.42 -39.87
N ALA A 533 -5.81 -31.18 -39.71
CA ALA A 533 -5.84 -32.46 -38.99
C ALA A 533 -6.25 -32.32 -37.50
N PRO A 534 -5.81 -31.29 -36.73
CA PRO A 534 -6.35 -31.02 -35.40
C PRO A 534 -7.87 -30.79 -35.39
N ALA A 535 -8.41 -30.00 -36.32
CA ALA A 535 -9.87 -29.78 -36.43
C ALA A 535 -10.62 -31.09 -36.72
N THR A 536 -10.06 -31.91 -37.60
CA THR A 536 -10.62 -33.22 -37.97
C THR A 536 -10.70 -34.16 -36.76
N GLY A 537 -9.62 -34.27 -35.99
CA GLY A 537 -9.58 -35.10 -34.77
C GLY A 537 -10.48 -34.58 -33.67
N LEU A 538 -10.53 -33.25 -33.46
CA LEU A 538 -11.42 -32.62 -32.49
C LEU A 538 -12.90 -32.80 -32.87
N LEU A 539 -13.27 -32.62 -34.15
CA LEU A 539 -14.63 -32.85 -34.61
C LEU A 539 -15.09 -34.30 -34.35
N GLN A 540 -14.22 -35.29 -34.62
CA GLN A 540 -14.53 -36.70 -34.37
C GLN A 540 -14.77 -37.01 -32.89
N GLN A 541 -14.15 -36.26 -31.97
CA GLN A 541 -14.32 -36.42 -30.52
C GLN A 541 -15.54 -35.65 -29.99
N VAL A 542 -15.76 -34.42 -30.48
CA VAL A 542 -16.82 -33.50 -30.03
C VAL A 542 -18.19 -33.88 -30.58
N ALA A 543 -18.28 -34.28 -31.86
CA ALA A 543 -19.54 -34.68 -32.51
C ALA A 543 -20.03 -36.09 -32.12
N HIS A 544 -19.61 -36.60 -30.96
CA HIS A 544 -20.01 -37.91 -30.45
C HIS A 544 -20.99 -37.75 -29.27
N ILE A 545 -22.15 -38.43 -29.31
CA ILE A 545 -23.23 -38.25 -28.33
C ILE A 545 -22.80 -38.43 -26.86
N LYS A 546 -21.81 -39.29 -26.61
CA LYS A 546 -21.23 -39.48 -25.28
C LYS A 546 -20.43 -38.27 -24.78
N PHE A 547 -19.75 -37.52 -25.66
CA PHE A 547 -19.05 -36.28 -25.28
C PHE A 547 -20.07 -35.20 -24.93
N LEU A 548 -21.06 -35.00 -25.81
CA LEU A 548 -22.15 -34.05 -25.60
C LEU A 548 -22.90 -34.34 -24.28
N GLY A 549 -23.27 -35.60 -24.02
CA GLY A 549 -23.89 -35.98 -22.75
C GLY A 549 -23.00 -35.75 -21.52
N ALA A 550 -21.68 -35.92 -21.64
CA ALA A 550 -20.75 -35.58 -20.57
C ALA A 550 -20.61 -34.05 -20.35
N VAL A 551 -20.73 -33.24 -21.40
CA VAL A 551 -20.86 -31.77 -21.28
C VAL A 551 -22.14 -31.40 -20.52
N TYR A 552 -23.26 -32.08 -20.78
CA TYR A 552 -24.51 -31.84 -20.04
C TYR A 552 -24.40 -32.28 -18.57
N ILE A 553 -23.78 -33.42 -18.27
CA ILE A 553 -23.52 -33.86 -16.89
C ILE A 553 -22.71 -32.80 -16.13
N LEU A 554 -21.63 -32.32 -16.74
CA LEU A 554 -20.80 -31.27 -16.15
C LEU A 554 -21.56 -29.93 -16.05
N HIS A 555 -22.34 -29.54 -17.06
CA HIS A 555 -23.15 -28.30 -17.03
C HIS A 555 -24.17 -28.28 -15.88
N HIS A 556 -24.69 -29.43 -15.43
CA HIS A 556 -25.56 -29.50 -14.25
C HIS A 556 -24.82 -29.65 -12.91
N VAL A 557 -23.70 -30.39 -12.86
CA VAL A 557 -22.93 -30.61 -11.61
C VAL A 557 -22.07 -29.42 -11.24
N LEU A 558 -21.45 -28.75 -12.23
CA LEU A 558 -20.48 -27.68 -11.99
C LEU A 558 -21.09 -26.45 -11.27
N PRO A 559 -22.28 -25.92 -11.60
CA PRO A 559 -22.84 -24.76 -10.91
C PRO A 559 -23.03 -24.92 -9.39
N ALA A 560 -23.33 -26.13 -8.90
CA ALA A 560 -23.43 -26.42 -7.47
C ALA A 560 -22.07 -26.29 -6.77
N LEU A 561 -21.00 -26.79 -7.41
CA LEU A 561 -19.61 -26.61 -6.97
C LEU A 561 -19.17 -25.13 -7.05
N SER A 562 -19.71 -24.36 -8.02
CA SER A 562 -19.47 -22.92 -8.15
C SER A 562 -19.99 -22.12 -6.98
N HIS A 563 -21.24 -22.39 -6.59
CA HIS A 563 -21.85 -21.78 -5.42
C HIS A 563 -20.98 -22.02 -4.17
N LEU A 564 -20.60 -23.28 -3.95
CA LEU A 564 -19.79 -23.69 -2.80
C LEU A 564 -18.39 -23.04 -2.80
N SER A 565 -17.70 -23.06 -3.95
CA SER A 565 -16.39 -22.44 -4.12
C SER A 565 -16.43 -20.93 -3.88
N ARG A 566 -17.42 -20.23 -4.46
CA ARG A 566 -17.56 -18.77 -4.32
C ARG A 566 -17.93 -18.37 -2.89
N ALA A 567 -18.75 -19.18 -2.20
CA ALA A 567 -19.05 -18.99 -0.78
C ALA A 567 -17.78 -19.08 0.10
N PHE A 568 -16.89 -20.04 -0.18
CA PHE A 568 -15.63 -20.20 0.56
C PHE A 568 -14.50 -19.26 0.14
N GLN A 569 -14.63 -18.55 -0.98
CA GLN A 569 -13.76 -17.43 -1.37
C GLN A 569 -14.12 -16.11 -0.67
N GLY A 570 -15.19 -16.08 0.13
CA GLY A 570 -15.48 -14.98 1.04
C GLY A 570 -14.34 -14.73 2.04
N GLY A 571 -14.06 -13.45 2.32
CA GLY A 571 -12.97 -13.06 3.24
C GLY A 571 -13.29 -13.26 4.74
N ASN A 572 -14.58 -13.38 5.07
CA ASN A 572 -15.11 -13.31 6.43
C ASN A 572 -15.58 -14.71 6.88
N VAL A 573 -15.50 -15.00 8.18
CA VAL A 573 -15.60 -16.37 8.72
C VAL A 573 -16.98 -16.66 9.31
N SER A 574 -17.63 -17.72 8.83
CA SER A 574 -18.68 -18.43 9.58
C SER A 574 -18.41 -19.92 9.54
N PHE A 575 -17.95 -20.47 10.67
CA PHE A 575 -17.74 -21.92 10.82
C PHE A 575 -19.05 -22.71 10.72
N ALA A 576 -20.14 -22.11 11.19
CA ALA A 576 -21.48 -22.71 11.17
C ALA A 576 -22.04 -22.87 9.75
N ALA A 577 -21.62 -22.04 8.79
CA ALA A 577 -22.07 -22.14 7.39
C ALA A 577 -21.39 -23.27 6.59
N ILE A 578 -20.21 -23.77 7.02
CA ILE A 578 -19.41 -24.73 6.25
C ILE A 578 -20.13 -26.08 6.09
N GLU A 579 -20.60 -26.67 7.20
CA GLU A 579 -21.24 -27.99 7.19
C GLU A 579 -22.59 -27.98 6.42
N PRO A 580 -23.50 -27.01 6.61
CA PRO A 580 -24.71 -26.89 5.79
C PRO A 580 -24.43 -26.63 4.31
N ALA A 581 -23.47 -25.78 3.95
CA ALA A 581 -23.15 -25.50 2.56
C ALA A 581 -22.63 -26.75 1.82
N VAL A 582 -21.72 -27.52 2.44
CA VAL A 582 -21.23 -28.78 1.87
C VAL A 582 -22.38 -29.80 1.71
N LYS A 583 -23.27 -29.93 2.71
CA LYS A 583 -24.43 -30.83 2.64
C LYS A 583 -25.40 -30.44 1.51
N PHE A 584 -25.82 -29.18 1.47
CA PHE A 584 -26.68 -28.66 0.40
C PHE A 584 -26.08 -28.89 -1.00
N THR A 585 -24.78 -28.70 -1.17
CA THR A 585 -24.09 -28.98 -2.45
C THR A 585 -24.05 -30.47 -2.77
N ILE A 586 -23.89 -31.36 -1.78
CA ILE A 586 -24.01 -32.82 -1.97
C ILE A 586 -25.44 -33.18 -2.41
N ASP A 587 -26.45 -32.63 -1.74
CA ASP A 587 -27.86 -32.91 -2.02
C ASP A 587 -28.26 -32.45 -3.43
N GLU A 588 -27.87 -31.24 -3.85
CA GLU A 588 -28.07 -30.75 -5.22
C GLU A 588 -27.37 -31.61 -6.28
N ILE A 589 -26.12 -32.04 -6.02
CA ILE A 589 -25.35 -32.90 -6.92
C ILE A 589 -25.97 -34.30 -7.01
N GLN A 590 -26.50 -34.84 -5.91
CA GLN A 590 -27.22 -36.11 -5.90
C GLN A 590 -28.54 -36.01 -6.69
N ASP A 591 -29.29 -34.92 -6.53
CA ASP A 591 -30.54 -34.66 -7.26
C ASP A 591 -30.34 -34.51 -8.79
N VAL A 592 -29.14 -34.13 -9.25
CA VAL A 592 -28.77 -34.21 -10.69
C VAL A 592 -28.81 -35.66 -11.21
N ALA A 593 -28.33 -36.62 -10.42
CA ALA A 593 -28.39 -38.05 -10.76
C ALA A 593 -29.80 -38.63 -10.53
N ASP A 594 -30.41 -38.39 -9.37
CA ASP A 594 -31.69 -39.00 -9.00
C ASP A 594 -32.81 -38.59 -9.97
N GLN A 595 -32.84 -37.33 -10.38
CA GLN A 595 -33.77 -36.87 -11.42
C GLN A 595 -33.29 -37.12 -12.86
N GLN A 596 -32.05 -37.55 -13.09
CA GLN A 596 -31.40 -37.63 -14.41
C GLN A 596 -31.53 -36.32 -15.21
N LYS A 597 -31.32 -35.16 -14.55
CA LYS A 597 -31.45 -33.83 -15.17
C LYS A 597 -30.68 -33.70 -16.51
N PRO A 598 -29.41 -34.16 -16.63
CA PRO A 598 -28.62 -34.01 -17.86
C PRO A 598 -29.19 -34.75 -19.05
N LEU A 599 -29.71 -35.96 -18.82
CA LEU A 599 -30.29 -36.80 -19.87
C LEU A 599 -31.58 -36.19 -20.42
N LYS A 600 -32.48 -35.75 -19.53
CA LYS A 600 -33.76 -35.13 -19.91
C LYS A 600 -33.53 -33.84 -20.70
N GLN A 601 -32.58 -33.00 -20.26
CA GLN A 601 -32.23 -31.77 -20.95
C GLN A 601 -31.57 -32.06 -22.32
N LEU A 602 -30.74 -33.10 -22.43
CA LEU A 602 -30.17 -33.55 -23.71
C LEU A 602 -31.24 -34.08 -24.67
N GLN A 603 -32.12 -34.96 -24.20
CA GLN A 603 -33.24 -35.50 -24.98
C GLN A 603 -34.11 -34.38 -25.56
N LYS A 604 -34.40 -33.34 -24.77
CA LYS A 604 -35.11 -32.15 -25.24
C LYS A 604 -34.30 -31.39 -26.29
N ASP A 605 -33.07 -31.01 -25.97
CA ASP A 605 -32.26 -30.11 -26.81
C ASP A 605 -31.89 -30.71 -28.16
N LEU A 606 -31.79 -32.04 -28.28
CA LEU A 606 -31.63 -32.76 -29.56
C LEU A 606 -32.82 -32.59 -30.52
N HIS A 607 -34.02 -32.31 -30.02
CA HIS A 607 -35.22 -32.03 -30.82
C HIS A 607 -35.47 -30.52 -31.01
N ASP A 608 -34.60 -29.68 -30.45
CA ASP A 608 -34.74 -28.22 -30.36
C ASP A 608 -33.41 -27.59 -30.84
N ARG A 609 -32.65 -26.92 -29.95
CA ARG A 609 -31.43 -26.16 -30.28
C ARG A 609 -30.30 -26.95 -30.99
N LEU A 610 -30.30 -28.29 -30.93
CA LEU A 610 -29.28 -29.17 -31.54
C LEU A 610 -29.82 -30.02 -32.69
N ALA A 611 -31.03 -29.77 -33.20
CA ALA A 611 -31.59 -30.53 -34.33
C ALA A 611 -30.68 -30.52 -35.58
N GLU A 612 -30.00 -29.40 -35.85
CA GLU A 612 -29.02 -29.23 -36.95
C GLU A 612 -27.70 -30.02 -36.77
N CYS A 613 -27.50 -30.68 -35.62
CA CYS A 613 -26.30 -31.48 -35.37
C CYS A 613 -26.40 -32.92 -35.92
N GLU A 614 -27.58 -33.36 -36.37
CA GLU A 614 -27.86 -34.73 -36.87
C GLU A 614 -27.53 -35.86 -35.85
N MET A 615 -27.51 -35.54 -34.56
CA MET A 615 -27.09 -36.47 -33.50
C MET A 615 -28.28 -37.29 -32.96
N THR A 616 -28.26 -38.60 -33.18
CA THR A 616 -29.27 -39.51 -32.60
C THR A 616 -28.82 -40.08 -31.26
N LEU A 617 -29.73 -40.09 -30.27
CA LEU A 617 -29.57 -40.81 -29.00
C LEU A 617 -30.22 -42.21 -29.12
N SER A 618 -29.47 -43.26 -28.83
CA SER A 618 -29.97 -44.65 -28.78
C SER A 618 -30.09 -45.14 -27.34
N ASP A 619 -30.95 -46.13 -27.07
CA ASP A 619 -31.17 -46.71 -25.74
C ASP A 619 -29.86 -47.15 -25.05
N ASP A 620 -28.89 -47.59 -25.82
CA ASP A 620 -27.57 -47.99 -25.33
C ASP A 620 -26.69 -46.78 -24.98
N ALA A 621 -26.72 -45.72 -25.78
CA ALA A 621 -26.07 -44.45 -25.44
C ALA A 621 -26.72 -43.81 -24.20
N GLU A 622 -28.05 -43.86 -24.10
CA GLU A 622 -28.83 -43.41 -22.95
C GLU A 622 -28.45 -44.16 -21.67
N ARG A 623 -28.51 -45.51 -21.67
CA ARG A 623 -28.05 -46.33 -20.53
C ARG A 623 -26.60 -46.05 -20.17
N LYS A 624 -25.73 -45.76 -21.14
CA LYS A 624 -24.32 -45.39 -20.89
C LYS A 624 -24.17 -43.99 -20.29
N LEU A 625 -25.05 -43.04 -20.61
CA LEU A 625 -25.07 -41.70 -19.99
C LEU A 625 -25.67 -41.72 -18.59
N VAL A 626 -26.74 -42.49 -18.32
CA VAL A 626 -27.25 -42.74 -16.95
C VAL A 626 -26.14 -43.30 -16.06
N ASN A 627 -25.48 -44.38 -16.51
CA ASN A 627 -24.39 -45.00 -15.77
C ASN A 627 -23.17 -44.08 -15.61
N LEU A 628 -22.89 -43.18 -16.55
CA LEU A 628 -21.83 -42.17 -16.42
C LEU A 628 -22.19 -41.10 -15.39
N THR A 629 -23.44 -40.60 -15.42
CA THR A 629 -23.97 -39.61 -14.48
C THR A 629 -23.87 -40.14 -13.05
N ASN A 630 -24.43 -41.32 -12.81
CA ASN A 630 -24.50 -41.92 -11.47
C ASN A 630 -23.09 -42.20 -10.93
N ARG A 631 -22.20 -42.79 -11.74
CA ARG A 631 -20.81 -43.04 -11.32
C ARG A 631 -20.03 -41.77 -11.03
N TYR A 632 -20.24 -40.70 -11.77
CA TYR A 632 -19.56 -39.42 -11.52
C TYR A 632 -20.09 -38.74 -10.26
N VAL A 633 -21.41 -38.72 -10.09
CA VAL A 633 -22.05 -38.17 -8.88
C VAL A 633 -21.64 -38.94 -7.62
N SER A 634 -21.70 -40.28 -7.62
CA SER A 634 -21.26 -41.08 -6.45
C SER A 634 -19.78 -40.88 -6.14
N SER A 635 -18.89 -40.96 -7.15
CA SER A 635 -17.46 -40.73 -6.97
C SER A 635 -17.15 -39.32 -6.44
N LEU A 636 -17.85 -38.29 -6.92
CA LEU A 636 -17.72 -36.92 -6.47
C LEU A 636 -18.23 -36.73 -5.02
N VAL A 637 -19.39 -37.29 -4.70
CA VAL A 637 -19.97 -37.23 -3.34
C VAL A 637 -19.10 -38.02 -2.34
N GLU A 638 -18.56 -39.17 -2.72
CA GLU A 638 -17.61 -39.95 -1.91
C GLU A 638 -16.30 -39.18 -1.69
N ASN A 639 -15.72 -38.56 -2.72
CA ASN A 639 -14.49 -37.78 -2.59
C ASN A 639 -14.69 -36.48 -1.79
N ILE A 640 -15.83 -35.79 -1.94
CA ILE A 640 -16.19 -34.65 -1.10
C ILE A 640 -16.34 -35.10 0.36
N ASN A 641 -17.11 -36.15 0.65
CA ASN A 641 -17.26 -36.66 2.01
C ASN A 641 -15.93 -37.16 2.61
N SER A 642 -15.09 -37.85 1.85
CA SER A 642 -13.76 -38.28 2.27
C SER A 642 -12.85 -37.10 2.64
N ARG A 643 -12.80 -36.06 1.78
CA ARG A 643 -11.97 -34.88 1.99
C ARG A 643 -12.54 -33.87 3.00
N PHE A 644 -13.85 -33.90 3.32
CA PHE A 644 -14.47 -33.00 4.30
C PHE A 644 -14.86 -33.63 5.64
N SER A 645 -15.07 -34.94 5.74
CA SER A 645 -15.21 -35.65 7.03
C SER A 645 -13.98 -35.49 7.93
N ASN A 646 -12.80 -35.41 7.31
CA ASN A 646 -11.53 -35.06 7.94
C ASN A 646 -11.34 -33.54 8.14
N SER A 647 -12.41 -32.73 8.16
CA SER A 647 -12.32 -31.36 8.67
C SER A 647 -12.09 -31.43 10.19
N LEU A 648 -11.04 -30.78 10.68
CA LEU A 648 -10.57 -30.98 12.06
C LEU A 648 -11.73 -30.74 13.04
N PRO A 649 -11.99 -31.63 14.02
CA PRO A 649 -13.03 -31.42 15.02
C PRO A 649 -12.92 -30.06 15.73
N VAL A 650 -11.69 -29.55 15.88
CA VAL A 650 -11.39 -28.21 16.42
C VAL A 650 -11.95 -27.08 15.55
N LEU A 651 -11.94 -27.23 14.21
CA LEU A 651 -12.48 -26.25 13.28
C LEU A 651 -14.01 -26.22 13.30
N THR A 652 -14.64 -27.40 13.35
CA THR A 652 -16.11 -27.49 13.43
C THR A 652 -16.62 -27.08 14.80
N ALA A 653 -15.87 -27.33 15.88
CA ALA A 653 -16.23 -26.89 17.23
C ALA A 653 -16.39 -25.36 17.37
N PHE A 654 -15.67 -24.54 16.59
CA PHE A 654 -15.85 -23.09 16.60
C PHE A 654 -17.23 -22.61 16.13
N ARG A 655 -18.07 -23.47 15.52
CA ARG A 655 -19.47 -23.14 15.13
C ARG A 655 -20.34 -22.67 16.29
N ILE A 656 -20.00 -23.02 17.54
CA ILE A 656 -20.74 -22.61 18.74
C ILE A 656 -20.71 -21.09 18.98
N PHE A 657 -19.76 -20.38 18.36
CA PHE A 657 -19.68 -18.92 18.40
C PHE A 657 -20.53 -18.23 17.32
N ASP A 658 -21.35 -18.97 16.56
CA ASP A 658 -22.42 -18.35 15.77
C ASP A 658 -23.68 -18.17 16.64
N PRO A 659 -24.07 -16.93 17.00
CA PRO A 659 -25.24 -16.67 17.84
C PRO A 659 -26.56 -17.06 17.17
N LEU A 660 -26.60 -17.31 15.85
CA LEU A 660 -27.79 -17.86 15.20
C LEU A 660 -27.96 -19.36 15.49
N GLY A 661 -26.84 -20.08 15.68
CA GLY A 661 -26.80 -21.53 15.86
C GLY A 661 -27.23 -22.05 17.24
N VAL A 662 -27.50 -21.19 18.23
CA VAL A 662 -27.96 -21.62 19.56
C VAL A 662 -29.45 -22.04 19.52
N PRO A 663 -29.80 -23.25 20.01
CA PRO A 663 -31.19 -23.70 20.17
C PRO A 663 -31.96 -22.84 21.18
N GLU A 664 -33.29 -22.87 21.14
CA GLU A 664 -34.11 -22.20 22.17
C GLU A 664 -33.98 -22.87 23.55
N LYS A 665 -34.20 -22.11 24.63
CA LYS A 665 -34.22 -22.63 26.02
C LYS A 665 -35.28 -23.72 26.26
N SER A 666 -36.31 -23.77 25.42
CA SER A 666 -37.38 -24.78 25.34
C SER A 666 -36.90 -26.14 24.84
N ASP A 667 -35.81 -26.17 24.07
CA ASP A 667 -35.26 -27.37 23.43
C ASP A 667 -34.43 -28.22 24.42
N GLU A 668 -34.60 -29.54 24.40
CA GLU A 668 -33.84 -30.45 25.27
C GLU A 668 -32.33 -30.41 24.97
N SER A 669 -31.96 -30.20 23.70
CA SER A 669 -30.57 -30.10 23.25
C SER A 669 -29.85 -28.87 23.80
N PHE A 670 -30.56 -27.79 24.12
CA PHE A 670 -29.96 -26.56 24.67
C PHE A 670 -29.16 -26.83 25.95
N LYS A 671 -29.60 -27.77 26.80
CA LYS A 671 -28.89 -28.18 28.02
C LYS A 671 -27.48 -28.69 27.72
N LEU A 672 -27.30 -29.46 26.64
CA LEU A 672 -26.03 -30.05 26.22
C LEU A 672 -25.27 -29.23 25.17
N TYR A 673 -25.92 -28.27 24.51
CA TYR A 673 -25.35 -27.45 23.43
C TYR A 673 -23.96 -26.88 23.76
N GLY A 674 -23.03 -27.07 22.81
CA GLY A 674 -21.62 -26.67 22.86
C GLY A 674 -20.72 -27.42 23.85
N THR A 675 -21.24 -28.36 24.66
CA THR A 675 -20.45 -29.02 25.71
C THR A 675 -19.38 -29.94 25.13
N ALA A 676 -19.66 -30.64 24.03
CA ALA A 676 -18.70 -31.49 23.33
C ALA A 676 -17.67 -30.63 22.55
N ASP A 677 -18.16 -29.59 21.87
CA ASP A 677 -17.36 -28.66 21.09
C ASP A 677 -16.33 -27.92 21.97
N ILE A 678 -16.72 -27.44 23.16
CA ILE A 678 -15.78 -26.84 24.13
C ILE A 678 -14.71 -27.83 24.60
N LYS A 679 -15.04 -29.11 24.86
CA LYS A 679 -14.04 -30.12 25.23
C LYS A 679 -13.03 -30.37 24.10
N ILE A 680 -13.47 -30.33 22.85
CA ILE A 680 -12.59 -30.46 21.68
C ILE A 680 -11.66 -29.25 21.55
N LEU A 681 -12.15 -28.04 21.84
CA LEU A 681 -11.34 -26.82 21.85
C LEU A 681 -10.32 -26.83 23.01
N ALA A 682 -10.77 -27.11 24.24
CA ALA A 682 -9.92 -27.22 25.44
C ALA A 682 -8.82 -28.27 25.26
N GLY A 683 -9.20 -29.48 24.84
CA GLY A 683 -8.28 -30.60 24.64
C GLY A 683 -7.25 -30.39 23.52
N HIS A 684 -7.46 -29.42 22.63
CA HIS A 684 -6.46 -29.00 21.62
C HIS A 684 -5.60 -27.82 22.11
N PHE A 685 -6.21 -26.75 22.64
CA PHE A 685 -5.47 -25.53 22.99
C PHE A 685 -4.73 -25.63 24.33
N TYR A 686 -5.26 -26.34 25.32
CA TYR A 686 -4.59 -26.57 26.61
C TYR A 686 -3.76 -27.86 26.64
N GLN A 687 -3.53 -28.53 25.49
CA GLN A 687 -2.79 -29.81 25.39
C GLN A 687 -1.33 -29.75 25.89
N CYS A 688 -0.80 -28.57 26.17
CA CYS A 688 0.56 -28.33 26.66
C CYS A 688 0.63 -27.64 28.02
N GLU A 689 -0.52 -27.30 28.62
CA GLU A 689 -0.59 -26.65 29.93
C GLU A 689 -0.61 -27.70 31.05
N GLU A 690 0.14 -27.46 32.12
CA GLU A 690 0.25 -28.40 33.24
C GLU A 690 -1.10 -28.59 33.97
N ASN A 691 -1.95 -27.56 33.98
CA ASN A 691 -3.26 -27.54 34.61
C ASN A 691 -4.45 -27.64 33.63
N LYS A 692 -4.26 -28.32 32.47
CA LYS A 692 -5.28 -28.43 31.41
C LYS A 692 -6.70 -28.80 31.90
N GLU A 693 -6.81 -29.60 32.97
CA GLU A 693 -8.07 -30.18 33.44
C GLU A 693 -8.88 -29.15 34.24
N GLU A 694 -8.19 -28.28 34.98
CA GLU A 694 -8.76 -27.09 35.61
C GLU A 694 -9.24 -26.11 34.53
N LEU A 695 -8.40 -25.84 33.52
CA LEU A 695 -8.74 -24.95 32.39
C LEU A 695 -9.92 -25.47 31.55
N GLU A 696 -10.03 -26.79 31.35
CA GLU A 696 -11.21 -27.40 30.70
C GLU A 696 -12.47 -27.20 31.55
N GLU A 697 -12.41 -27.41 32.88
CA GLU A 697 -13.57 -27.23 33.75
C GLU A 697 -13.99 -25.75 33.88
N GLU A 698 -13.04 -24.81 33.99
CA GLU A 698 -13.30 -23.37 33.97
C GLU A 698 -13.99 -22.94 32.68
N LEU A 699 -13.44 -23.32 31.52
CA LEU A 699 -14.00 -23.00 30.21
C LEU A 699 -15.39 -23.62 30.01
N LEU A 700 -15.62 -24.85 30.49
CA LEU A 700 -16.93 -25.48 30.50
C LEU A 700 -17.91 -24.76 31.44
N CYS A 701 -17.45 -24.25 32.59
CA CYS A 701 -18.28 -23.53 33.55
C CYS A 701 -18.62 -22.11 33.09
N GLU A 702 -17.74 -21.45 32.35
CA GLU A 702 -18.04 -20.19 31.68
C GLU A 702 -19.01 -20.40 30.51
N TRP A 703 -18.77 -21.40 29.65
CA TRP A 703 -19.68 -21.75 28.55
C TRP A 703 -21.10 -22.09 29.02
N LYS A 704 -21.25 -22.89 30.09
CA LYS A 704 -22.55 -23.24 30.69
C LYS A 704 -23.39 -22.00 31.07
N LYS A 705 -22.73 -20.89 31.46
CA LYS A 705 -23.37 -19.60 31.75
C LYS A 705 -23.58 -18.81 30.45
N PHE A 706 -22.53 -18.65 29.65
CA PHE A 706 -22.50 -17.80 28.46
C PHE A 706 -23.58 -18.15 27.43
N LYS A 707 -23.92 -19.43 27.24
CA LYS A 707 -24.96 -19.83 26.28
C LYS A 707 -26.38 -19.34 26.62
N TYR A 708 -26.63 -18.89 27.85
CA TYR A 708 -27.86 -18.16 28.18
C TYR A 708 -27.80 -16.70 27.71
N ASN A 709 -26.62 -16.07 27.75
CA ASN A 709 -26.40 -14.72 27.21
C ASN A 709 -26.46 -14.72 25.68
N LEU A 710 -26.03 -15.80 25.01
CA LEU A 710 -26.22 -15.99 23.56
C LEU A 710 -27.69 -15.86 23.11
N LEU A 711 -28.65 -16.33 23.91
CA LEU A 711 -30.08 -16.20 23.59
C LEU A 711 -30.55 -14.74 23.56
N GLN A 712 -30.00 -13.90 24.46
CA GLN A 712 -30.26 -12.47 24.46
C GLN A 712 -29.55 -11.80 23.28
N LEU A 713 -28.23 -12.01 23.16
CA LEU A 713 -27.40 -11.42 22.10
C LEU A 713 -27.87 -11.78 20.68
N LYS A 714 -28.51 -12.96 20.49
CA LYS A 714 -29.18 -13.38 19.24
C LYS A 714 -30.29 -12.42 18.80
N SER A 715 -30.93 -11.73 19.74
CA SER A 715 -31.95 -10.70 19.49
C SER A 715 -31.35 -9.31 19.24
N ASP A 716 -30.15 -9.06 19.77
CA ASP A 716 -29.44 -7.77 19.69
C ASP A 716 -28.57 -7.62 18.42
N ILE A 717 -28.47 -8.66 17.57
CA ILE A 717 -27.65 -8.65 16.35
C ILE A 717 -28.15 -7.56 15.37
N PRO A 718 -27.29 -6.61 14.94
CA PRO A 718 -27.69 -5.55 14.03
C PRO A 718 -28.23 -6.08 12.69
N LEU A 719 -29.28 -5.45 12.16
CA LEU A 719 -29.91 -5.86 10.89
C LEU A 719 -28.93 -5.90 9.70
N HIS A 720 -27.87 -5.09 9.70
CA HIS A 720 -26.85 -5.08 8.64
C HIS A 720 -25.85 -6.26 8.73
N VAL A 721 -25.77 -6.94 9.88
CA VAL A 721 -25.02 -8.20 10.08
C VAL A 721 -25.89 -9.39 9.64
N LEU A 722 -27.18 -9.35 9.94
CA LEU A 722 -28.15 -10.37 9.52
C LEU A 722 -28.50 -10.31 8.02
N LYS A 723 -28.46 -9.11 7.42
CA LYS A 723 -28.77 -8.85 6.01
C LYS A 723 -27.77 -7.84 5.44
N PRO A 724 -26.58 -8.29 4.99
CA PRO A 724 -25.58 -7.42 4.41
C PRO A 724 -26.08 -6.75 3.11
N PRO A 725 -25.71 -5.49 2.83
CA PRO A 725 -26.24 -4.72 1.71
C PRO A 725 -25.66 -5.20 0.37
N GLN A 726 -26.52 -5.81 -0.48
CA GLN A 726 -26.16 -6.50 -1.73
C GLN A 726 -25.33 -5.70 -2.77
N LYS A 727 -25.17 -4.38 -2.64
CA LYS A 727 -24.43 -3.54 -3.61
C LYS A 727 -23.35 -2.62 -3.01
N LYS A 728 -22.88 -2.83 -1.76
CA LYS A 728 -21.70 -2.10 -1.21
C LYS A 728 -20.84 -2.92 -0.23
N ASN A 729 -19.66 -3.32 -0.74
CA ASN A 729 -18.42 -3.75 -0.06
C ASN A 729 -18.48 -4.98 0.89
N LEU A 730 -17.44 -5.82 0.84
CA LEU A 730 -17.22 -7.07 1.63
C LEU A 730 -17.02 -6.86 3.16
N THR A 731 -17.48 -5.74 3.72
CA THR A 731 -17.01 -5.20 5.02
C THR A 731 -17.97 -5.40 6.20
N SER A 732 -19.15 -5.96 5.97
CA SER A 732 -20.06 -6.39 7.04
C SER A 732 -19.49 -7.64 7.75
N PRO A 733 -19.27 -7.63 9.08
CA PRO A 733 -18.85 -8.82 9.80
C PRO A 733 -19.95 -9.89 9.79
N THR A 734 -19.57 -11.17 9.92
CA THR A 734 -20.53 -12.25 10.14
C THR A 734 -21.16 -12.17 11.55
N PRO A 735 -22.27 -12.87 11.83
CA PRO A 735 -22.80 -13.01 13.19
C PRO A 735 -21.77 -13.54 14.19
N THR A 736 -20.90 -14.46 13.76
CA THR A 736 -19.76 -14.96 14.54
C THR A 736 -18.73 -13.86 14.81
N GLU A 737 -18.28 -13.14 13.79
CA GLU A 737 -17.28 -12.07 13.95
C GLU A 737 -17.81 -10.90 14.79
N TRP A 738 -19.10 -10.54 14.63
CA TRP A 738 -19.77 -9.54 15.47
C TRP A 738 -19.79 -9.98 16.94
N LEU A 739 -20.15 -11.24 17.22
CA LEU A 739 -20.15 -11.77 18.58
C LEU A 739 -18.75 -11.72 19.19
N LEU A 740 -17.74 -12.21 18.47
CA LEU A 740 -16.36 -12.27 18.96
C LEU A 740 -15.77 -10.87 19.20
N GLN A 741 -16.06 -9.89 18.33
CA GLN A 741 -15.70 -8.48 18.53
C GLN A 741 -16.43 -7.87 19.74
N HIS A 742 -17.70 -8.22 19.95
CA HIS A 742 -18.45 -7.78 21.12
C HIS A 742 -17.90 -8.39 22.42
N LEU A 743 -17.52 -9.67 22.42
CA LEU A 743 -16.87 -10.33 23.56
C LEU A 743 -15.51 -9.70 23.89
N LEU A 744 -14.70 -9.32 22.89
CA LEU A 744 -13.44 -8.58 23.09
C LEU A 744 -13.66 -7.27 23.87
N SER A 745 -14.75 -6.55 23.60
CA SER A 745 -15.11 -5.34 24.38
C SER A 745 -15.51 -5.65 25.83
N MET A 746 -15.90 -6.89 26.13
CA MET A 746 -16.33 -7.37 27.45
C MET A 746 -15.31 -8.32 28.10
N ARG A 747 -14.04 -8.29 27.70
CA ARG A 747 -12.99 -9.23 28.14
C ARG A 747 -12.85 -9.45 29.66
N HIS A 748 -13.24 -8.46 30.47
CA HIS A 748 -13.17 -8.53 31.93
C HIS A 748 -14.26 -9.43 32.55
N SER A 749 -15.33 -9.72 31.80
CA SER A 749 -16.51 -10.49 32.24
C SER A 749 -16.48 -11.98 31.87
N TYR A 750 -15.55 -12.39 30.98
CA TYR A 750 -15.45 -13.76 30.44
C TYR A 750 -13.98 -14.19 30.42
N GLN A 751 -13.44 -14.53 31.59
CA GLN A 751 -11.99 -14.66 31.76
C GLN A 751 -11.46 -16.00 31.26
N ALA A 752 -12.26 -17.07 31.23
CA ALA A 752 -11.82 -18.37 30.71
C ALA A 752 -11.72 -18.39 29.17
N PHE A 753 -12.54 -17.58 28.47
CA PHE A 753 -12.44 -17.42 27.02
C PHE A 753 -11.21 -16.61 26.55
N PHE A 754 -10.58 -15.83 27.42
CA PHE A 754 -9.46 -14.92 27.08
C PHE A 754 -8.12 -15.33 27.72
N PRO A 755 -6.98 -14.93 27.12
CA PRO A 755 -6.83 -14.29 25.82
C PRO A 755 -7.03 -15.27 24.65
N HIS A 756 -6.86 -16.58 24.89
CA HIS A 756 -6.55 -17.53 23.83
C HIS A 756 -7.71 -17.84 22.86
N LEU A 757 -8.88 -18.25 23.34
CA LEU A 757 -9.82 -18.96 22.45
C LEU A 757 -10.50 -18.04 21.42
N LEU A 758 -10.89 -16.82 21.83
CA LEU A 758 -11.65 -15.91 20.97
C LEU A 758 -10.78 -15.15 19.98
N GLU A 759 -9.56 -14.75 20.37
CA GLU A 759 -8.60 -14.15 19.43
C GLU A 759 -8.13 -15.18 18.39
N ILE A 760 -7.92 -16.45 18.78
CA ILE A 760 -7.61 -17.53 17.82
C ILE A 760 -8.78 -17.75 16.86
N CYS A 761 -10.03 -17.79 17.36
CA CYS A 761 -11.22 -17.93 16.51
C CYS A 761 -11.31 -16.80 15.45
N LEU A 762 -11.02 -15.56 15.84
CA LEU A 762 -10.96 -14.40 14.94
C LEU A 762 -9.75 -14.44 14.01
N SER A 763 -8.55 -14.83 14.47
CA SER A 763 -7.33 -14.87 13.66
C SER A 763 -7.32 -16.03 12.66
N LEU A 764 -8.15 -17.07 12.87
CA LEU A 764 -8.13 -18.28 12.07
C LEU A 764 -8.47 -18.01 10.59
N PRO A 765 -7.63 -18.41 9.62
CA PRO A 765 -7.91 -18.28 8.20
C PRO A 765 -8.48 -19.58 7.64
N VAL A 766 -9.75 -19.55 7.22
CA VAL A 766 -10.43 -20.70 6.58
C VAL A 766 -10.38 -20.68 5.04
N SER A 767 -9.96 -19.55 4.46
CA SER A 767 -9.94 -19.30 3.01
C SER A 767 -8.57 -18.83 2.54
N ASN A 768 -8.16 -19.25 1.35
CA ASN A 768 -6.94 -18.80 0.67
C ASN A 768 -7.14 -17.51 -0.15
N ALA A 769 -8.31 -16.87 -0.10
CA ALA A 769 -8.62 -15.70 -0.92
C ALA A 769 -7.64 -14.52 -0.78
N TRP A 770 -6.96 -14.39 0.38
CA TRP A 770 -5.89 -13.39 0.57
C TRP A 770 -4.59 -13.75 -0.16
N PRO A 771 -4.01 -14.96 0.02
CA PRO A 771 -2.95 -15.45 -0.86
C PRO A 771 -3.27 -15.39 -2.37
N GLU A 772 -4.48 -15.76 -2.80
CA GLU A 772 -4.91 -15.62 -4.21
C GLU A 772 -4.90 -14.16 -4.70
N ARG A 773 -5.35 -13.21 -3.86
CA ARG A 773 -5.21 -11.77 -4.11
C ARG A 773 -3.73 -11.35 -4.19
N GLY A 774 -2.87 -11.90 -3.34
CA GLY A 774 -1.42 -11.67 -3.35
C GLY A 774 -0.75 -12.16 -4.64
N ALA A 775 -0.99 -13.41 -5.04
CA ALA A 775 -0.51 -13.97 -6.30
C ALA A 775 -1.02 -13.18 -7.53
N SER A 776 -2.21 -12.58 -7.44
CA SER A 776 -2.75 -11.69 -8.47
C SER A 776 -2.02 -10.33 -8.49
N ALA A 777 -1.72 -9.75 -7.33
CA ALA A 777 -0.92 -8.52 -7.22
C ALA A 777 0.51 -8.70 -7.76
N VAL A 778 1.16 -9.85 -7.48
CA VAL A 778 2.47 -10.20 -8.06
C VAL A 778 2.46 -10.09 -9.58
N LYS A 779 1.42 -10.63 -10.24
CA LYS A 779 1.34 -10.66 -11.71
C LYS A 779 1.09 -9.27 -12.33
N ARG A 780 0.33 -8.39 -11.67
CA ARG A 780 0.14 -7.00 -12.12
C ARG A 780 1.42 -6.17 -11.96
N LEU A 781 2.03 -6.25 -10.76
CA LEU A 781 3.25 -5.51 -10.42
C LEU A 781 4.48 -5.99 -11.21
N LYS A 782 4.63 -7.30 -11.42
CA LYS A 782 5.73 -7.94 -12.15
C LYS A 782 5.28 -8.40 -13.54
N SER A 783 4.80 -7.44 -14.33
CA SER A 783 4.42 -7.64 -15.74
C SER A 783 5.63 -7.89 -16.65
N ARG A 784 5.39 -8.22 -17.94
CA ARG A 784 6.44 -8.51 -18.94
C ARG A 784 7.50 -7.41 -19.08
N LEU A 785 7.09 -6.14 -18.93
CA LEU A 785 7.97 -4.96 -18.96
C LEU A 785 8.67 -4.67 -17.61
N ARG A 786 8.39 -5.46 -16.58
CA ARG A 786 8.89 -5.36 -15.20
C ARG A 786 9.41 -6.70 -14.67
N SER A 787 9.74 -7.64 -15.55
CA SER A 787 10.23 -8.98 -15.19
C SER A 787 11.54 -8.93 -14.40
N SER A 788 12.42 -7.97 -14.66
CA SER A 788 13.68 -7.75 -13.93
C SER A 788 13.51 -7.06 -12.56
N LEU A 789 12.33 -7.11 -11.94
CA LEU A 789 12.03 -6.43 -10.69
C LEU A 789 12.37 -7.33 -9.49
N ASN A 790 13.37 -6.92 -8.72
CA ASN A 790 13.89 -7.64 -7.54
C ASN A 790 12.84 -7.80 -6.43
N ASN A 791 12.97 -8.86 -5.63
CA ASN A 791 12.04 -9.19 -4.54
C ASN A 791 11.88 -8.06 -3.49
N ASP A 792 12.93 -7.29 -3.18
CA ASP A 792 12.83 -6.16 -2.23
C ASP A 792 11.95 -5.01 -2.76
N MET A 793 12.03 -4.73 -4.07
CA MET A 793 11.12 -3.80 -4.75
C MET A 793 9.71 -4.41 -4.89
N LEU A 794 9.60 -5.72 -5.14
CA LEU A 794 8.30 -6.41 -5.28
C LEU A 794 7.52 -6.38 -3.96
N ALA A 795 8.16 -6.79 -2.86
CA ALA A 795 7.60 -6.69 -1.51
C ALA A 795 7.18 -5.26 -1.17
N SER A 796 8.03 -4.27 -1.49
CA SER A 796 7.73 -2.86 -1.22
C SER A 796 6.49 -2.36 -1.97
N LEU A 797 6.33 -2.76 -3.24
CA LEU A 797 5.16 -2.43 -4.05
C LEU A 797 3.91 -3.21 -3.61
N MET A 798 4.05 -4.47 -3.19
CA MET A 798 2.94 -5.26 -2.63
C MET A 798 2.45 -4.67 -1.30
N HIS A 799 3.34 -4.17 -0.43
CA HIS A 799 2.92 -3.43 0.76
C HIS A 799 2.13 -2.17 0.39
N VAL A 800 2.50 -1.40 -0.64
CA VAL A 800 1.72 -0.23 -1.07
C VAL A 800 0.36 -0.63 -1.67
N SER A 801 0.35 -1.60 -2.59
CA SER A 801 -0.86 -2.09 -3.25
C SER A 801 -1.86 -2.67 -2.23
N ILE A 802 -1.42 -3.61 -1.40
CA ILE A 802 -2.28 -4.40 -0.50
C ILE A 802 -2.52 -3.71 0.85
N ASN A 803 -1.46 -3.28 1.55
CA ASN A 803 -1.56 -2.76 2.92
C ASN A 803 -1.61 -1.23 2.98
N GLY A 804 -1.31 -0.54 1.87
CA GLY A 804 -1.22 0.92 1.84
C GLY A 804 -2.61 1.58 1.92
N PRO A 805 -2.80 2.59 2.78
CA PRO A 805 -4.09 3.25 2.99
C PRO A 805 -4.57 4.02 1.75
N GLU A 806 -5.88 4.22 1.62
CA GLU A 806 -6.45 4.99 0.51
C GLU A 806 -5.91 6.42 0.45
N LEU A 807 -5.74 6.92 -0.79
CA LEU A 807 -5.31 8.29 -1.06
C LEU A 807 -6.29 9.30 -0.44
N ARG A 808 -5.76 10.44 0.05
CA ARG A 808 -6.53 11.51 0.71
C ARG A 808 -7.19 11.10 2.05
N THR A 809 -6.76 9.99 2.65
CA THR A 809 -7.05 9.68 4.05
C THR A 809 -5.96 10.22 4.97
N SER A 810 -6.33 10.53 6.22
CA SER A 810 -5.36 10.94 7.26
C SER A 810 -4.31 9.85 7.57
N GLN A 811 -4.63 8.58 7.31
CA GLN A 811 -3.67 7.48 7.39
C GLN A 811 -2.60 7.60 6.30
N CYS A 812 -2.98 7.94 5.07
CA CYS A 812 -2.05 8.23 3.98
C CYS A 812 -1.19 9.45 4.32
N ASP A 813 -1.79 10.56 4.76
CA ASP A 813 -1.05 11.78 5.09
C ASP A 813 0.01 11.55 6.20
N ASN A 814 -0.36 10.81 7.24
CA ASN A 814 0.55 10.40 8.32
C ASN A 814 1.67 9.48 7.83
N LEU A 815 1.36 8.50 6.98
CA LEU A 815 2.35 7.61 6.36
C LEU A 815 3.37 8.39 5.52
N ILE A 816 2.93 9.35 4.71
CA ILE A 816 3.84 10.20 3.93
C ILE A 816 4.70 11.06 4.86
N ALA A 817 4.11 11.70 5.88
CA ALA A 817 4.86 12.51 6.86
C ALA A 817 5.92 11.69 7.62
N GLU A 818 5.59 10.47 8.07
CA GLU A 818 6.55 9.57 8.72
C GLU A 818 7.66 9.10 7.76
N THR A 819 7.29 8.81 6.51
CA THR A 819 8.26 8.42 5.47
C THR A 819 9.21 9.57 5.15
N VAL A 820 8.72 10.81 5.05
CA VAL A 820 9.53 12.03 4.88
C VAL A 820 10.46 12.25 6.07
N LYS A 821 9.94 12.17 7.31
CA LYS A 821 10.74 12.32 8.53
C LYS A 821 11.86 11.29 8.61
N THR A 822 11.53 10.03 8.33
CA THR A 822 12.49 8.92 8.26
C THR A 822 13.48 9.11 7.12
N TRP A 823 13.06 9.71 6.00
CA TRP A 823 13.96 10.03 4.90
C TRP A 823 14.97 11.13 5.26
N LEU A 824 14.50 12.22 5.87
CA LEU A 824 15.32 13.38 6.22
C LEU A 824 16.28 13.11 7.38
N ALA A 825 15.96 12.16 8.28
CA ALA A 825 16.80 11.75 9.40
C ALA A 825 18.13 11.05 9.00
N GLN A 826 18.32 10.67 7.72
CA GLN A 826 19.53 9.97 7.25
C GLN A 826 20.36 10.84 6.29
N PRO A 827 21.31 11.66 6.81
CA PRO A 827 22.07 12.64 6.01
C PRO A 827 23.18 12.02 5.13
N ARG A 828 23.54 10.75 5.33
CA ARG A 828 24.52 10.02 4.49
C ARG A 828 24.07 8.58 4.26
N ARG A 829 23.36 8.36 3.15
CA ARG A 829 22.99 7.03 2.68
C ARG A 829 24.17 6.41 1.94
N LYS A 830 24.65 5.25 2.40
CA LYS A 830 25.51 4.40 1.57
C LYS A 830 24.61 3.72 0.55
N ILE A 831 24.92 3.87 -0.74
CA ILE A 831 24.27 3.05 -1.78
C ILE A 831 24.53 1.59 -1.42
N ALA A 832 23.48 0.85 -1.09
CA ALA A 832 23.57 -0.59 -1.00
C ALA A 832 23.91 -1.11 -2.40
N ARG A 833 25.14 -1.62 -2.58
CA ARG A 833 25.41 -2.50 -3.72
C ARG A 833 24.44 -3.67 -3.56
N GLY A 834 23.58 -3.90 -4.54
CA GLY A 834 22.84 -5.16 -4.60
C GLY A 834 23.83 -6.31 -4.58
N LYS A 835 23.45 -7.46 -4.02
CA LYS A 835 24.29 -8.68 -4.07
C LYS A 835 24.67 -8.91 -5.53
N GLU A 836 25.93 -8.68 -5.89
CA GLU A 836 26.45 -9.06 -7.20
C GLU A 836 26.39 -10.59 -7.23
N GLY A 837 25.48 -11.14 -8.03
CA GLY A 837 25.42 -12.58 -8.24
C GLY A 837 26.78 -13.03 -8.75
N ASN A 838 27.40 -14.02 -8.08
CA ASN A 838 28.74 -14.50 -8.39
C ASN A 838 28.91 -14.66 -9.90
N ALA A 839 29.83 -13.89 -10.49
CA ALA A 839 30.05 -13.90 -11.92
C ALA A 839 30.46 -15.32 -12.35
N VAL A 840 29.51 -16.04 -12.96
CA VAL A 840 29.75 -17.37 -13.51
C VAL A 840 30.85 -17.23 -14.54
N LYS A 841 32.03 -17.76 -14.22
CA LYS A 841 33.13 -17.84 -15.19
C LYS A 841 32.59 -18.56 -16.43
N ARG A 842 32.63 -17.90 -17.59
CA ARG A 842 32.50 -18.61 -18.85
C ARG A 842 33.58 -19.69 -18.88
N VAL A 843 33.14 -20.94 -18.90
CA VAL A 843 33.96 -22.05 -19.39
C VAL A 843 33.66 -22.10 -20.88
N ASP A 844 34.57 -21.59 -21.69
CA ASP A 844 34.41 -21.56 -23.14
C ASP A 844 34.54 -22.99 -23.70
N VAL A 845 33.40 -23.68 -23.81
CA VAL A 845 33.30 -24.96 -24.51
C VAL A 845 33.08 -24.65 -26.00
N ALA A 846 34.17 -24.64 -26.75
CA ALA A 846 34.11 -24.47 -28.20
C ALA A 846 33.48 -25.71 -28.85
N VAL A 847 32.36 -25.51 -29.53
CA VAL A 847 31.81 -26.46 -30.52
C VAL A 847 31.70 -25.70 -31.83
N GLN A 848 32.30 -26.25 -32.88
CA GLN A 848 32.32 -25.63 -34.21
C GLN A 848 30.95 -25.78 -34.87
N ALA A 849 30.47 -24.70 -35.48
CA ALA A 849 29.37 -24.74 -36.44
C ALA A 849 29.92 -24.37 -37.81
N GLU A 850 29.68 -25.22 -38.80
CA GLU A 850 30.16 -25.00 -40.18
C GLU A 850 29.33 -23.92 -40.88
N ILE A 851 29.96 -23.19 -41.79
CA ILE A 851 29.35 -22.07 -42.50
C ILE A 851 28.56 -22.60 -43.71
N GLY A 852 27.27 -22.28 -43.75
CA GLY A 852 26.43 -22.39 -44.95
C GLY A 852 25.97 -21.00 -45.37
N GLU A 853 26.50 -20.50 -46.50
CA GLU A 853 26.06 -19.24 -47.10
C GLU A 853 24.76 -19.46 -47.91
N ASN A 854 23.80 -18.53 -47.79
CA ASN A 854 23.25 -17.79 -48.94
C ASN A 854 22.12 -16.80 -48.55
N ASP A 855 22.28 -15.58 -49.06
CA ASP A 855 21.29 -14.69 -49.66
C ASP A 855 20.04 -14.18 -48.91
N THR A 856 20.18 -12.91 -48.50
CA THR A 856 19.24 -11.77 -48.68
C THR A 856 17.76 -11.92 -48.30
N VAL A 857 17.34 -11.11 -47.33
CA VAL A 857 15.95 -10.64 -47.17
C VAL A 857 15.86 -9.17 -47.60
N THR A 858 14.97 -8.86 -48.53
CA THR A 858 14.72 -7.50 -49.03
C THR A 858 13.69 -6.78 -48.13
N GLN A 859 13.93 -5.52 -47.81
CA GLN A 859 12.89 -4.61 -47.30
C GLN A 859 12.29 -3.79 -48.46
N PRO A 860 10.98 -3.50 -48.45
CA PRO A 860 10.40 -2.35 -49.10
C PRO A 860 10.04 -1.26 -48.06
N ASP A 861 10.43 -0.02 -48.34
CA ASP A 861 9.96 1.17 -47.60
C ASP A 861 8.47 1.43 -47.84
N MET A 862 7.86 2.29 -47.02
CA MET A 862 6.59 2.93 -47.38
C MET A 862 6.55 4.38 -46.88
N ASP A 863 6.24 5.29 -47.80
CA ASP A 863 6.51 6.73 -47.67
C ASP A 863 5.56 7.51 -46.76
N LEU A 864 6.09 8.60 -46.21
CA LEU A 864 5.30 9.69 -45.63
C LEU A 864 5.11 10.79 -46.68
N ASN A 865 3.88 11.02 -47.16
CA ASN A 865 3.30 12.37 -47.41
C ASN A 865 2.00 12.32 -48.24
N GLN A 866 0.91 12.87 -47.67
CA GLN A 866 -0.14 13.60 -48.41
C GLN A 866 -0.97 14.42 -47.40
N THR A 867 -1.45 15.61 -47.80
CA THR A 867 -1.99 16.61 -46.87
C THR A 867 -3.24 17.33 -47.38
N GLY A 868 -4.21 17.52 -46.47
CA GLY A 868 -5.33 18.45 -46.58
C GLY A 868 -6.60 17.93 -47.28
N PRO A 869 -7.73 18.68 -47.19
CA PRO A 869 -7.94 19.92 -46.45
C PRO A 869 -8.85 19.76 -45.21
N ASP A 870 -9.14 20.87 -44.51
CA ASP A 870 -9.90 20.92 -43.25
C ASP A 870 -11.35 20.41 -43.33
N GLN A 871 -11.80 19.76 -42.25
CA GLN A 871 -13.21 19.72 -41.83
C GLN A 871 -13.33 20.03 -40.34
N THR A 872 -14.11 21.07 -40.01
CA THR A 872 -14.42 21.49 -38.65
C THR A 872 -15.54 20.62 -38.06
N PHE A 873 -15.18 19.54 -37.38
CA PHE A 873 -16.15 18.71 -36.64
C PHE A 873 -16.67 19.41 -35.39
N SER A 874 -17.97 19.22 -35.10
CA SER A 874 -18.63 19.82 -33.93
C SER A 874 -18.75 18.83 -32.79
N THR A 875 -18.47 19.28 -31.56
CA THR A 875 -18.40 18.45 -30.34
C THR A 875 -19.77 18.08 -29.75
N GLN A 876 -20.80 17.91 -30.58
CA GLN A 876 -22.15 17.54 -30.15
C GLN A 876 -22.57 16.12 -30.60
N ASP A 877 -22.09 15.62 -31.75
CA ASP A 877 -22.47 14.29 -32.24
C ASP A 877 -21.81 13.15 -31.46
N GLU A 878 -20.56 13.30 -31.01
CA GLU A 878 -19.83 12.28 -30.23
C GLU A 878 -20.61 11.82 -28.98
N THR A 879 -21.34 12.74 -28.34
CA THR A 879 -22.14 12.43 -27.14
C THR A 879 -23.38 11.58 -27.43
N ASN A 880 -23.95 11.66 -28.65
CA ASN A 880 -25.04 10.80 -29.08
C ASN A 880 -24.53 9.41 -29.51
N GLU A 881 -23.37 9.34 -30.17
CA GLU A 881 -22.77 8.05 -30.54
C GLU A 881 -22.35 7.25 -29.31
N LEU A 882 -21.66 7.87 -28.35
CA LEU A 882 -21.31 7.24 -27.07
C LEU A 882 -22.54 6.72 -26.32
N HIS A 883 -23.60 7.52 -26.21
CA HIS A 883 -24.81 7.11 -25.49
C HIS A 883 -25.58 5.98 -26.20
N ASN A 884 -25.61 5.98 -27.54
CA ASN A 884 -26.16 4.84 -28.30
C ASN A 884 -25.32 3.58 -28.12
N VAL A 885 -23.98 3.68 -28.11
CA VAL A 885 -23.07 2.54 -27.86
C VAL A 885 -23.26 1.98 -26.44
N GLU A 886 -23.44 2.82 -25.42
CA GLU A 886 -23.77 2.36 -24.06
C GLU A 886 -25.10 1.60 -24.00
N LEU A 887 -26.14 2.11 -24.68
CA LEU A 887 -27.45 1.46 -24.75
C LEU A 887 -27.42 0.15 -25.54
N GLU A 888 -26.67 0.07 -26.64
CA GLU A 888 -26.45 -1.17 -27.40
C GLU A 888 -25.64 -2.21 -26.62
N VAL A 889 -24.60 -1.78 -25.89
CA VAL A 889 -23.81 -2.66 -25.01
C VAL A 889 -24.70 -3.19 -23.87
N ALA A 890 -25.53 -2.35 -23.24
CA ALA A 890 -26.49 -2.78 -22.23
C ALA A 890 -27.52 -3.77 -22.80
N ALA A 891 -28.01 -3.55 -24.02
CA ALA A 891 -28.90 -4.49 -24.71
C ALA A 891 -28.21 -5.83 -25.00
N ALA A 892 -26.95 -5.82 -25.45
CA ALA A 892 -26.17 -7.03 -25.70
C ALA A 892 -25.87 -7.82 -24.41
N VAL A 893 -25.52 -7.13 -23.32
CA VAL A 893 -25.38 -7.69 -21.96
C VAL A 893 -26.67 -8.38 -21.53
N SER A 894 -27.81 -7.70 -21.67
CA SER A 894 -29.13 -8.21 -21.29
C SER A 894 -29.56 -9.42 -22.14
N ILE A 895 -29.28 -9.44 -23.44
CA ILE A 895 -29.64 -10.55 -24.34
C ILE A 895 -28.76 -11.78 -24.07
N MET A 896 -27.47 -11.59 -23.80
CA MET A 896 -26.53 -12.71 -23.59
C MET A 896 -26.41 -13.19 -22.13
N LYS A 897 -27.19 -12.62 -21.19
CA LYS A 897 -27.06 -12.88 -19.74
C LYS A 897 -25.60 -12.76 -19.25
N LEU A 898 -24.87 -11.76 -19.75
CA LEU A 898 -23.59 -11.42 -19.13
C LEU A 898 -23.87 -10.95 -17.69
N PRO A 899 -22.98 -11.24 -16.71
CA PRO A 899 -23.07 -10.59 -15.40
C PRO A 899 -23.06 -9.07 -15.57
N GLU A 900 -23.70 -8.33 -14.65
CA GLU A 900 -23.49 -6.88 -14.57
C GLU A 900 -22.00 -6.63 -14.32
N ASP A 901 -21.34 -5.85 -15.18
CA ASP A 901 -19.98 -5.35 -14.94
C ASP A 901 -20.03 -4.37 -13.75
N SER A 902 -19.99 -4.91 -12.54
CA SER A 902 -19.85 -4.13 -11.32
C SER A 902 -18.37 -3.76 -11.12
N ASP A 903 -18.03 -2.48 -11.33
CA ASP A 903 -16.73 -1.89 -11.00
C ASP A 903 -16.50 -1.84 -9.47
N SER A 904 -16.43 -3.02 -8.84
CA SER A 904 -16.32 -3.19 -7.39
C SER A 904 -15.69 -4.55 -7.02
N GLU A 905 -14.35 -4.61 -7.09
CA GLU A 905 -13.46 -5.57 -6.39
C GLU A 905 -13.79 -7.09 -6.48
N SER A 906 -14.61 -7.53 -7.42
CA SER A 906 -14.89 -8.96 -7.63
C SER A 906 -13.67 -9.67 -8.23
N GLY A 907 -13.00 -10.49 -7.42
CA GLY A 907 -11.78 -11.22 -7.77
C GLY A 907 -11.96 -12.39 -8.75
N ASP A 908 -12.70 -12.20 -9.84
CA ASP A 908 -12.81 -13.20 -10.92
C ASP A 908 -11.51 -13.19 -11.73
N SER A 909 -10.77 -14.31 -11.70
CA SER A 909 -9.35 -14.37 -12.10
C SER A 909 -9.14 -14.64 -13.60
N ASP A 910 -9.56 -13.70 -14.44
CA ASP A 910 -9.33 -13.76 -15.89
C ASP A 910 -7.84 -13.53 -16.22
N PHE A 911 -7.19 -14.59 -16.73
CA PHE A 911 -5.75 -14.68 -16.91
C PHE A 911 -5.32 -15.12 -18.34
N GLU A 912 -4.04 -14.85 -18.60
CA GLU A 912 -3.16 -15.43 -19.64
C GLU A 912 -3.19 -14.82 -21.07
N TYR A 913 -2.16 -14.00 -21.29
CA TYR A 913 -1.56 -13.53 -22.55
C TYR A 913 -2.46 -12.69 -23.47
N ASP A 914 -2.14 -11.40 -23.54
CA ASP A 914 -1.19 -10.92 -24.56
C ASP A 914 -0.06 -10.11 -23.86
#